data_AF-A0A843GL59-F1
#
_entry.id   AF-A0A843GL59-F1
#
_cell.length_a   1.000
_cell.length_b   1.000
_cell.length_c   1.000
_cell.angle_alpha   90.00
_cell.angle_beta   90.00
_cell.angle_gamma   90.00
#
_symmetry.space_group_name_H-M   'P 1'
#
loop_
_entity.id
_entity.type
_entity.pdbx_description
1 polymer ?
#
loop_
_entity_poly.entity_id
_entity_poly.type
_entity_poly.pdbx_seq_one_letter_code
_entity_poly.pdbx_strand_id
1 'polypeptide(L)'
;MWNGYKNYDHYFLVDQGYEWMQEIISTEPERVPYGKKFMWNIPASFDIETSSYRNNNGEKCATSYLWSLNINGSTIVGRTWDEFKACINFVAESMHTDKNILVIYVHNLGYEFQWMKKWFTWKDVFAVKERRPVHATLDNGIEFKCSYLLSNYALSYIGNNLISRYHVKKDVGAVDYSLIRHWLTNLTDTEIWYNVHDNQVVTSFIQEKIENEGGIDKIPLTNTGYVRQYCREFCFTQMQKDEKIIKKLKAKYHERMRSLKIVSECEYDQLHLAFAGGFTHTAPNWSGVVMYDCGSGDLASSYPAVMVMKKFPMGRGTFIGECTEEDINWLTNHSFCCVFTIKMKNVYPKFIWENYISVSKCSILSPDYVSNNGRVASASELQITITEVDWDIIKKCYEWDSIEFHNLRFYPADYLPRPFILSILHLFANKTSLKGVEGKETEYMVSKNMINASYGMSVTSIVRDLYEYSNTNDWLTSDADVASQLQRYNDSYQRFLFYGWGVWVTAHARHNLWDAIFEFGRDYVYADTDSIKGINFKDHEPFFTIYNFNIETQLRQMCKYWNIDFELCQPKTITGKKKMIGVWEREDDYKLFKAIGAKRYLYEYMDGKLNFTISGVNKKFGVPYLLTEFANPNYKELYRLAYNPTFEETEKSKEAMDKLLELHNAGEISYEEIFNNFNDGLYFPDDATGKQTLTYKDSVLVDQCTDYLGKTVTIYELSYIHMEPQSYYMSQTYEYIRFLRGFRDASD
;
A
#
# COMPACT_ATOMS: atom_id res chain seq x y z
N MET A 1 -23.34 13.06 -25.05
CA MET A 1 -21.99 12.46 -24.90
C MET A 1 -21.05 13.57 -24.44
N TRP A 2 -20.30 13.36 -23.36
CA TRP A 2 -19.30 14.32 -22.88
C TRP A 2 -18.16 14.44 -23.91
N ASN A 3 -17.99 15.64 -24.48
CA ASN A 3 -17.01 15.90 -25.54
C ASN A 3 -15.64 16.35 -24.99
N GLY A 4 -15.40 16.13 -23.69
CA GLY A 4 -14.24 16.67 -22.96
C GLY A 4 -14.35 18.17 -22.74
N TYR A 5 -13.31 18.76 -22.15
CA TYR A 5 -13.22 20.19 -21.81
C TYR A 5 -13.08 21.14 -23.02
N LYS A 6 -13.33 20.68 -24.25
CA LYS A 6 -13.06 21.47 -25.47
C LYS A 6 -13.84 22.80 -25.57
N ASN A 7 -14.80 23.08 -24.67
CA ASN A 7 -15.59 24.30 -24.63
C ASN A 7 -15.84 24.87 -23.21
N TYR A 8 -15.12 24.43 -22.17
CA TYR A 8 -15.43 24.80 -20.77
C TYR A 8 -14.23 25.46 -20.04
N ASP A 9 -13.75 26.57 -20.60
CA ASP A 9 -12.81 27.50 -19.95
C ASP A 9 -13.55 28.50 -19.02
N HIS A 10 -14.65 28.07 -18.42
CA HIS A 10 -15.51 28.92 -17.61
C HIS A 10 -15.97 28.17 -16.35
N TYR A 11 -15.93 28.86 -15.21
CA TYR A 11 -16.57 28.44 -13.96
C TYR A 11 -17.71 29.41 -13.64
N PHE A 12 -18.70 28.93 -12.91
CA PHE A 12 -19.81 29.74 -12.42
C PHE A 12 -19.56 30.13 -10.97
N LEU A 13 -19.87 31.37 -10.63
CA LEU A 13 -20.03 31.76 -9.23
C LEU A 13 -21.35 31.19 -8.70
N VAL A 14 -21.44 30.96 -7.38
CA VAL A 14 -22.61 30.30 -6.75
C VAL A 14 -23.93 31.01 -7.08
N ASP A 15 -23.92 32.34 -7.20
CA ASP A 15 -25.07 33.17 -7.54
C ASP A 15 -25.57 32.98 -8.98
N GLN A 16 -24.77 32.38 -9.85
CA GLN A 16 -25.13 32.00 -11.23
C GLN A 16 -25.67 30.56 -11.33
N GLY A 17 -25.85 29.86 -10.21
CA GLY A 17 -26.14 28.43 -10.16
C GLY A 17 -27.39 27.97 -10.92
N TYR A 18 -28.38 28.84 -11.15
CA TYR A 18 -29.59 28.47 -11.90
C TYR A 18 -29.32 28.27 -13.39
N GLU A 19 -28.49 29.11 -14.02
CA GLU A 19 -28.12 28.97 -15.44
C GLU A 19 -27.30 27.70 -15.67
N TRP A 20 -26.38 27.41 -14.75
CA TRP A 20 -25.57 26.20 -14.73
C TRP A 20 -26.40 24.91 -14.65
N MET A 21 -27.37 24.82 -13.73
CA MET A 21 -28.20 23.61 -13.60
C MET A 21 -29.05 23.36 -14.85
N GLN A 22 -29.53 24.43 -15.50
CA GLN A 22 -30.27 24.29 -16.75
C GLN A 22 -29.38 23.70 -17.85
N GLU A 23 -28.10 24.09 -17.92
CA GLU A 23 -27.16 23.51 -18.86
C GLU A 23 -26.99 22.00 -18.62
N ILE A 24 -26.73 21.58 -17.39
CA ILE A 24 -26.56 20.15 -17.06
C ILE A 24 -27.82 19.35 -17.36
N ILE A 25 -28.98 19.82 -16.90
CA ILE A 25 -30.26 19.12 -17.09
C ILE A 25 -30.58 19.00 -18.59
N SER A 26 -30.28 20.03 -19.39
CA SER A 26 -30.51 20.02 -20.83
C SER A 26 -29.72 18.95 -21.58
N THR A 27 -28.63 18.42 -20.98
CA THR A 27 -27.85 17.33 -21.56
C THR A 27 -28.49 15.94 -21.44
N GLU A 28 -29.61 15.83 -20.71
CA GLU A 28 -30.32 14.57 -20.43
C GLU A 28 -29.38 13.40 -20.09
N PRO A 29 -28.63 13.49 -18.98
CA PRO A 29 -27.61 12.49 -18.65
C PRO A 29 -28.20 11.09 -18.49
N GLU A 30 -27.43 10.08 -18.91
CA GLU A 30 -27.84 8.68 -18.80
C GLU A 30 -27.97 8.26 -17.33
N ARG A 31 -28.88 7.32 -17.07
CA ARG A 31 -29.06 6.69 -15.76
C ARG A 31 -28.81 5.20 -15.85
N VAL A 32 -28.04 4.67 -14.91
CA VAL A 32 -27.78 3.23 -14.79
C VAL A 32 -28.50 2.65 -13.57
N PRO A 33 -28.97 1.38 -13.62
CA PRO A 33 -29.61 0.75 -12.47
C PRO A 33 -28.67 0.65 -11.25
N TYR A 34 -29.17 0.96 -10.06
CA TYR A 34 -28.42 0.82 -8.82
C TYR A 34 -29.31 0.34 -7.67
N GLY A 35 -29.30 -0.97 -7.42
CA GLY A 35 -30.19 -1.59 -6.45
C GLY A 35 -31.66 -1.40 -6.82
N LYS A 36 -32.42 -0.71 -5.97
CA LYS A 36 -33.83 -0.31 -6.24
C LYS A 36 -33.97 1.12 -6.79
N LYS A 37 -32.84 1.82 -6.98
CA LYS A 37 -32.76 3.21 -7.47
C LYS A 37 -32.02 3.25 -8.81
N PHE A 38 -31.83 4.45 -9.32
CA PHE A 38 -30.92 4.72 -10.43
C PHE A 38 -29.72 5.53 -9.94
N MET A 39 -28.65 5.54 -10.71
CA MET A 39 -27.49 6.41 -10.53
C MET A 39 -27.26 7.21 -11.81
N TRP A 40 -26.94 8.49 -11.67
CA TRP A 40 -26.54 9.32 -12.81
C TRP A 40 -25.19 8.85 -13.34
N ASN A 41 -25.13 8.50 -14.61
CA ASN A 41 -23.93 8.00 -15.29
C ASN A 41 -23.06 9.14 -15.81
N ILE A 42 -22.65 10.03 -14.89
CA ILE A 42 -21.85 11.22 -15.19
C ILE A 42 -20.72 11.38 -14.17
N PRO A 43 -19.58 11.97 -14.56
CA PRO A 43 -18.51 12.31 -13.63
C PRO A 43 -18.89 13.54 -12.82
N ALA A 44 -18.62 13.51 -11.51
CA ALA A 44 -18.68 14.70 -10.66
C ALA A 44 -17.56 14.65 -9.62
N SER A 45 -17.05 15.81 -9.21
CA SER A 45 -15.99 15.95 -8.23
C SER A 45 -16.16 17.18 -7.35
N PHE A 46 -15.61 17.10 -6.14
CA PHE A 46 -15.60 18.19 -5.16
C PHE A 46 -14.20 18.31 -4.56
N ASP A 47 -13.77 19.55 -4.35
CA ASP A 47 -12.44 19.88 -3.84
C ASP A 47 -12.48 21.22 -3.07
N ILE A 48 -11.53 21.42 -2.15
CA ILE A 48 -11.41 22.64 -1.32
C ILE A 48 -9.96 23.12 -1.26
N GLU A 49 -9.78 24.42 -1.05
CA GLU A 49 -8.50 24.99 -0.64
C GLU A 49 -8.54 25.52 0.79
N THR A 50 -7.45 25.30 1.50
CA THR A 50 -7.34 25.61 2.94
C THR A 50 -6.06 26.37 3.24
N SER A 51 -6.13 27.28 4.21
CA SER A 51 -4.97 28.00 4.74
C SER A 51 -4.69 27.54 6.16
N SER A 52 -3.41 27.30 6.47
CA SER A 52 -2.96 26.86 7.78
C SER A 52 -2.13 27.95 8.46
N TYR A 53 -2.55 28.44 9.62
CA TYR A 53 -1.93 29.58 10.30
C TYR A 53 -1.75 29.32 11.80
N ARG A 54 -1.01 30.18 12.52
CA ARG A 54 -0.96 30.13 13.99
C ARG A 54 -1.83 31.26 14.54
N ASN A 55 -2.75 30.93 15.43
CA ASN A 55 -3.59 31.92 16.09
C ASN A 55 -2.79 32.73 17.12
N ASN A 56 -3.44 33.69 17.78
CA ASN A 56 -2.80 34.55 18.80
C ASN A 56 -2.24 33.78 20.01
N ASN A 57 -2.67 32.54 20.24
CA ASN A 57 -2.18 31.66 21.30
C ASN A 57 -1.02 30.77 20.85
N GLY A 58 -0.56 30.91 19.59
CA GLY A 58 0.49 30.08 19.00
C GLY A 58 0.00 28.70 18.52
N GLU A 59 -1.29 28.39 18.65
CA GLU A 59 -1.88 27.13 18.22
C GLU A 59 -2.05 27.11 16.70
N LYS A 60 -1.67 25.99 16.08
CA LYS A 60 -1.87 25.80 14.65
C LYS A 60 -3.36 25.58 14.38
N CYS A 61 -3.91 26.39 13.49
CA CYS A 61 -5.30 26.39 13.05
C CYS A 61 -5.35 26.34 11.52
N ALA A 62 -6.53 26.04 10.97
CA ALA A 62 -6.76 26.13 9.54
C ALA A 62 -8.17 26.61 9.22
N THR A 63 -8.34 27.20 8.03
CA THR A 63 -9.63 27.61 7.49
C THR A 63 -9.75 27.25 6.01
N SER A 64 -10.94 26.86 5.57
CA SER A 64 -11.27 26.72 4.15
C SER A 64 -11.61 28.09 3.57
N TYR A 65 -11.06 28.41 2.40
CA TYR A 65 -11.29 29.72 1.77
C TYR A 65 -11.89 29.63 0.36
N LEU A 66 -11.90 28.44 -0.24
CA LEU A 66 -12.38 28.19 -1.60
C LEU A 66 -12.87 26.76 -1.66
N TRP A 67 -13.98 26.54 -2.35
CA TRP A 67 -14.41 25.21 -2.75
C TRP A 67 -14.86 25.24 -4.20
N SER A 68 -14.73 24.10 -4.87
CA SER A 68 -15.34 23.91 -6.17
C SER A 68 -16.06 22.58 -6.30
N LEU A 69 -17.12 22.58 -7.10
CA LEU A 69 -17.95 21.42 -7.41
C LEU A 69 -18.05 21.32 -8.93
N ASN A 70 -17.48 20.27 -9.52
CA ASN A 70 -17.64 19.98 -10.93
C ASN A 70 -18.67 18.87 -11.13
N ILE A 71 -19.64 19.12 -12.01
CA ILE A 71 -20.60 18.09 -12.44
C ILE A 71 -20.62 18.07 -13.96
N ASN A 72 -20.28 16.92 -14.53
CA ASN A 72 -20.32 16.65 -15.96
C ASN A 72 -19.53 17.66 -16.81
N GLY A 73 -18.44 18.21 -16.28
CA GLY A 73 -17.58 19.18 -16.96
C GLY A 73 -17.79 20.63 -16.51
N SER A 74 -18.95 21.00 -15.97
CA SER A 74 -19.21 22.38 -15.52
C SER A 74 -18.87 22.57 -14.05
N THR A 75 -18.04 23.57 -13.72
CA THR A 75 -17.57 23.84 -12.36
C THR A 75 -18.28 25.04 -11.73
N ILE A 76 -18.79 24.88 -10.50
CA ILE A 76 -19.15 25.98 -9.62
C ILE A 76 -18.03 26.20 -8.62
N VAL A 77 -17.78 27.47 -8.31
CA VAL A 77 -16.86 27.89 -7.27
C VAL A 77 -17.59 28.72 -6.21
N GLY A 78 -17.30 28.46 -4.94
CA GLY A 78 -17.78 29.29 -3.82
C GLY A 78 -16.73 29.46 -2.72
N ARG A 79 -17.10 30.20 -1.67
CA ARG A 79 -16.18 30.73 -0.66
C ARG A 79 -16.49 30.24 0.74
N THR A 80 -17.75 29.90 1.03
CA THR A 80 -18.22 29.52 2.38
C THR A 80 -18.97 28.19 2.39
N TRP A 81 -19.00 27.53 3.54
CA TRP A 81 -19.74 26.27 3.71
C TRP A 81 -21.26 26.44 3.60
N ASP A 82 -21.81 27.59 3.99
CA ASP A 82 -23.24 27.88 3.81
C ASP A 82 -23.63 27.95 2.33
N GLU A 83 -22.80 28.59 1.50
CA GLU A 83 -22.96 28.58 0.04
C GLU A 83 -22.89 27.16 -0.51
N PHE A 84 -21.94 26.35 -0.03
CA PHE A 84 -21.82 24.95 -0.48
C PHE A 84 -23.06 24.13 -0.08
N LYS A 85 -23.55 24.29 1.14
CA LYS A 85 -24.76 23.61 1.62
C LYS A 85 -25.98 23.99 0.80
N ALA A 86 -26.14 25.27 0.46
CA ALA A 86 -27.21 25.74 -0.41
C ALA A 86 -27.08 25.13 -1.82
N CYS A 87 -25.87 25.12 -2.38
CA CYS A 87 -25.56 24.53 -3.68
C CYS A 87 -25.90 23.03 -3.73
N ILE A 88 -25.44 22.24 -2.76
CA ILE A 88 -25.69 20.79 -2.69
C ILE A 88 -27.18 20.47 -2.57
N ASN A 89 -27.94 21.23 -1.80
CA ASN A 89 -29.40 21.04 -1.71
C ASN A 89 -30.09 21.38 -3.03
N PHE A 90 -29.70 22.47 -3.67
CA PHE A 90 -30.24 22.85 -4.98
C PHE A 90 -29.95 21.79 -6.06
N VAL A 91 -28.75 21.20 -6.06
CA VAL A 91 -28.38 20.08 -6.94
C VAL A 91 -29.25 18.85 -6.67
N ALA A 92 -29.41 18.48 -5.39
CA ALA A 92 -30.19 17.33 -4.99
C ALA A 92 -31.65 17.41 -5.46
N GLU A 93 -32.27 18.59 -5.28
CA GLU A 93 -33.64 18.86 -5.73
C GLU A 93 -33.75 18.82 -7.26
N SER A 94 -32.85 19.52 -7.95
CA SER A 94 -32.86 19.67 -9.40
C SER A 94 -32.58 18.37 -10.14
N MET A 95 -31.73 17.50 -9.60
CA MET A 95 -31.40 16.18 -10.17
C MET A 95 -32.22 15.03 -9.59
N HIS A 96 -33.19 15.32 -8.71
CA HIS A 96 -34.03 14.32 -8.04
C HIS A 96 -33.22 13.17 -7.44
N THR A 97 -32.23 13.51 -6.60
CA THR A 97 -31.26 12.54 -6.07
C THR A 97 -31.84 11.57 -5.04
N ASP A 98 -33.04 11.87 -4.53
CA ASP A 98 -33.86 10.95 -3.76
C ASP A 98 -34.14 9.64 -4.53
N LYS A 99 -34.25 9.72 -5.87
CA LYS A 99 -34.48 8.59 -6.79
C LYS A 99 -33.27 8.23 -7.64
N ASN A 100 -32.47 9.24 -8.01
CA ASN A 100 -31.34 9.11 -8.94
C ASN A 100 -30.05 9.55 -8.25
N ILE A 101 -29.32 8.62 -7.62
CA ILE A 101 -28.13 8.93 -6.84
C ILE A 101 -27.10 9.65 -7.73
N LEU A 102 -26.63 10.80 -7.26
CA LEU A 102 -25.47 11.49 -7.83
C LEU A 102 -24.24 11.13 -7.02
N VAL A 103 -23.21 10.62 -7.69
CA VAL A 103 -21.94 10.27 -7.05
C VAL A 103 -20.92 11.38 -7.30
N ILE A 104 -20.40 11.97 -6.23
CA ILE A 104 -19.37 13.01 -6.26
C ILE A 104 -18.06 12.41 -5.76
N TYR A 105 -17.01 12.47 -6.57
CA TYR A 105 -15.70 11.95 -6.20
C TYR A 105 -14.81 13.02 -5.58
N VAL A 106 -14.22 12.70 -4.43
CA VAL A 106 -13.32 13.60 -3.69
C VAL A 106 -11.93 12.97 -3.62
N HIS A 107 -10.90 13.74 -3.99
CA HIS A 107 -9.53 13.24 -4.00
C HIS A 107 -8.88 13.33 -2.62
N ASN A 108 -9.06 12.26 -1.83
CA ASN A 108 -8.72 12.13 -0.41
C ASN A 108 -9.88 12.46 0.54
N LEU A 109 -11.08 11.95 0.25
CA LEU A 109 -12.33 12.17 1.01
C LEU A 109 -12.18 12.28 2.55
N GLY A 110 -11.27 11.54 3.20
CA GLY A 110 -11.08 11.67 4.65
C GLY A 110 -10.62 13.07 5.09
N TYR A 111 -9.88 13.79 4.25
CA TYR A 111 -9.47 15.17 4.49
C TYR A 111 -10.68 16.11 4.40
N GLU A 112 -11.39 16.15 3.27
CA GLU A 112 -12.53 17.04 3.04
C GLU A 112 -13.71 16.67 3.93
N PHE A 113 -13.94 15.38 4.18
CA PHE A 113 -14.97 14.91 5.11
C PHE A 113 -14.76 15.50 6.49
N GLN A 114 -13.53 15.62 7.00
CA GLN A 114 -13.30 16.26 8.29
C GLN A 114 -13.81 17.71 8.34
N TRP A 115 -13.73 18.44 7.24
CA TRP A 115 -14.26 19.80 7.15
C TRP A 115 -15.79 19.81 7.07
N MET A 116 -16.37 18.97 6.21
CA MET A 116 -17.82 19.01 5.92
C MET A 116 -18.69 18.18 6.86
N LYS A 117 -18.13 17.26 7.67
CA LYS A 117 -18.90 16.23 8.40
C LYS A 117 -19.99 16.77 9.32
N LYS A 118 -19.82 17.99 9.87
CA LYS A 118 -20.80 18.65 10.74
C LYS A 118 -21.74 19.63 10.04
N TRP A 119 -21.47 19.95 8.77
CA TRP A 119 -22.34 20.82 7.98
C TRP A 119 -23.55 20.09 7.41
N PHE A 120 -23.45 18.76 7.30
CA PHE A 120 -24.44 17.88 6.68
C PHE A 120 -24.93 16.78 7.62
N THR A 121 -26.12 16.25 7.32
CA THR A 121 -26.66 15.03 7.96
C THR A 121 -26.37 13.83 7.08
N TRP A 122 -25.61 12.88 7.61
CA TRP A 122 -25.18 11.69 6.90
C TRP A 122 -26.13 10.54 7.18
N LYS A 123 -26.58 9.89 6.12
CA LYS A 123 -27.43 8.70 6.18
C LYS A 123 -26.61 7.43 6.38
N ASP A 124 -25.47 7.35 5.70
CA ASP A 124 -24.58 6.19 5.73
C ASP A 124 -23.13 6.66 5.49
N VAL A 125 -22.19 6.14 6.27
CA VAL A 125 -20.76 6.42 6.12
C VAL A 125 -20.01 5.12 6.27
N PHE A 126 -19.45 4.63 5.18
CA PHE A 126 -18.65 3.42 5.19
C PHE A 126 -17.16 3.78 5.24
N ALA A 127 -16.49 3.41 6.32
CA ALA A 127 -15.07 3.69 6.53
C ALA A 127 -14.25 2.41 6.73
N VAL A 128 -13.01 2.42 6.25
CA VAL A 128 -12.08 1.29 6.45
C VAL A 128 -11.28 1.41 7.75
N LYS A 129 -11.23 2.63 8.30
CA LYS A 129 -10.66 3.04 9.59
C LYS A 129 -11.37 4.31 10.04
N GLU A 130 -11.26 4.64 11.33
CA GLU A 130 -11.61 5.97 11.83
C GLU A 130 -11.05 7.07 10.91
N ARG A 131 -11.87 8.07 10.55
CA ARG A 131 -11.50 9.22 9.69
C ARG A 131 -11.04 8.86 8.27
N ARG A 132 -11.25 7.62 7.83
CA ARG A 132 -10.94 7.15 6.47
C ARG A 132 -12.19 6.62 5.77
N PRO A 133 -13.19 7.48 5.52
CA PRO A 133 -14.38 7.11 4.75
C PRO A 133 -13.99 6.69 3.32
N VAL A 134 -14.64 5.64 2.84
CA VAL A 134 -14.59 5.18 1.45
C VAL A 134 -15.72 5.82 0.66
N HIS A 135 -16.90 5.86 1.26
CA HIS A 135 -18.03 6.65 0.78
C HIS A 135 -18.85 7.21 1.95
N ALA A 136 -19.58 8.28 1.69
CA ALA A 136 -20.47 8.92 2.64
C ALA A 136 -21.71 9.46 1.90
N THR A 137 -22.90 9.06 2.33
CA THR A 137 -24.16 9.33 1.62
C THR A 137 -25.02 10.26 2.47
N LEU A 138 -25.48 11.34 1.85
CA LEU A 138 -26.42 12.28 2.45
C LEU A 138 -27.86 11.72 2.46
N ASP A 139 -28.69 12.25 3.34
CA ASP A 139 -30.13 11.93 3.39
C ASP A 139 -30.89 12.32 2.11
N ASN A 140 -30.41 13.35 1.41
CA ASN A 140 -30.93 13.82 0.12
C ASN A 140 -30.51 12.96 -1.09
N GLY A 141 -29.68 11.93 -0.91
CA GLY A 141 -29.31 10.97 -1.96
C GLY A 141 -28.06 11.30 -2.77
N ILE A 142 -27.32 12.36 -2.43
CA ILE A 142 -25.95 12.58 -2.93
C ILE A 142 -24.99 11.65 -2.18
N GLU A 143 -24.07 11.03 -2.91
CA GLU A 143 -23.06 10.12 -2.37
C GLU A 143 -21.65 10.60 -2.71
N PHE A 144 -20.83 10.83 -1.70
CA PHE A 144 -19.42 11.15 -1.85
C PHE A 144 -18.58 9.87 -1.87
N LYS A 145 -17.62 9.75 -2.80
CA LYS A 145 -16.67 8.62 -2.88
C LYS A 145 -15.23 9.10 -2.92
N CYS A 146 -14.32 8.31 -2.36
CA CYS A 146 -12.90 8.65 -2.33
C CYS A 146 -12.17 8.22 -3.62
N SER A 147 -11.80 9.19 -4.48
CA SER A 147 -11.02 8.88 -5.70
C SER A 147 -9.57 8.49 -5.39
N TYR A 148 -9.01 8.92 -4.25
CA TYR A 148 -7.67 8.52 -3.81
C TYR A 148 -7.58 7.04 -3.46
N LEU A 149 -8.61 6.47 -2.82
CA LEU A 149 -8.66 5.01 -2.57
C LEU A 149 -8.91 4.20 -3.85
N LEU A 150 -9.61 4.80 -4.82
CA LEU A 150 -9.85 4.23 -6.14
C LEU A 150 -8.58 4.20 -7.00
N SER A 151 -7.80 5.29 -7.04
CA SER A 151 -6.59 5.39 -7.85
C SER A 151 -5.36 4.81 -7.15
N ASN A 152 -5.26 5.00 -5.83
CA ASN A 152 -4.05 4.80 -5.02
C ASN A 152 -2.86 5.69 -5.44
N TYR A 153 -3.14 6.87 -6.02
CA TYR A 153 -2.15 7.84 -6.50
C TYR A 153 -2.51 9.26 -6.09
N ALA A 154 -1.49 10.11 -5.96
CA ALA A 154 -1.68 11.55 -5.84
C ALA A 154 -2.30 12.15 -7.12
N LEU A 155 -3.04 13.26 -6.98
CA LEU A 155 -3.79 13.87 -8.07
C LEU A 155 -2.93 14.29 -9.27
N SER A 156 -1.74 14.85 -9.03
CA SER A 156 -0.80 15.24 -10.09
C SER A 156 -0.44 14.08 -11.01
N TYR A 157 -0.30 12.89 -10.44
CA TYR A 157 -0.02 11.68 -11.20
C TYR A 157 -1.24 11.21 -12.00
N ILE A 158 -2.45 11.34 -11.45
CA ILE A 158 -3.68 11.04 -12.20
C ILE A 158 -3.72 11.91 -13.46
N GLY A 159 -3.56 13.23 -13.33
CA GLY A 159 -3.58 14.15 -14.48
C GLY A 159 -2.55 13.82 -15.55
N ASN A 160 -1.35 13.38 -15.15
CA ASN A 160 -0.30 12.98 -16.09
C ASN A 160 -0.59 11.68 -16.85
N ASN A 161 -1.47 10.82 -16.33
CA ASN A 161 -1.76 9.49 -16.87
C ASN A 161 -3.17 9.35 -17.43
N LEU A 162 -3.92 10.45 -17.54
CA LEU A 162 -5.14 10.47 -18.34
C LEU A 162 -4.79 10.08 -19.78
N ILE A 163 -5.57 9.16 -20.33
CA ILE A 163 -5.44 8.68 -21.70
C ILE A 163 -5.75 9.84 -22.66
N SER A 164 -5.24 9.77 -23.89
CA SER A 164 -5.16 10.84 -24.89
C SER A 164 -6.45 11.63 -25.25
N ARG A 165 -7.61 11.30 -24.69
CA ARG A 165 -8.87 11.99 -24.94
C ARG A 165 -9.10 13.19 -24.02
N TYR A 166 -8.60 13.17 -22.78
CA TYR A 166 -8.89 14.17 -21.75
C TYR A 166 -7.60 14.74 -21.13
N HIS A 167 -6.91 15.60 -21.87
CA HIS A 167 -5.68 16.21 -21.42
C HIS A 167 -5.94 17.36 -20.43
N VAL A 168 -6.01 17.03 -19.14
CA VAL A 168 -6.03 18.00 -18.04
C VAL A 168 -4.86 17.71 -17.12
N LYS A 169 -4.00 18.71 -16.88
CA LYS A 169 -2.86 18.58 -15.97
C LYS A 169 -3.12 19.38 -14.70
N LYS A 170 -2.58 18.90 -13.58
CA LYS A 170 -2.56 19.66 -12.33
C LYS A 170 -1.51 20.78 -12.43
N ASP A 171 -1.88 22.00 -12.09
CA ASP A 171 -0.99 23.18 -12.08
C ASP A 171 -0.08 23.20 -10.84
N VAL A 172 0.89 22.29 -10.78
CA VAL A 172 1.81 22.18 -9.64
C VAL A 172 2.61 23.48 -9.47
N GLY A 173 2.55 24.09 -8.28
CA GLY A 173 3.33 25.29 -7.96
C GLY A 173 2.62 26.63 -8.21
N ALA A 174 1.39 26.61 -8.73
CA ALA A 174 0.65 27.84 -9.02
C ALA A 174 0.12 28.58 -7.77
N VAL A 175 0.06 27.91 -6.62
CA VAL A 175 -0.41 28.48 -5.35
C VAL A 175 0.70 28.45 -4.30
N ASP A 176 1.00 29.62 -3.73
CA ASP A 176 1.88 29.72 -2.56
C ASP A 176 1.10 29.41 -1.28
N TYR A 177 1.31 28.20 -0.76
CA TYR A 177 0.70 27.70 0.48
C TYR A 177 1.26 28.34 1.76
N SER A 178 2.33 29.15 1.67
CA SER A 178 2.83 29.93 2.82
C SER A 178 1.95 31.15 3.11
N LEU A 179 1.17 31.60 2.14
CA LEU A 179 0.26 32.74 2.29
C LEU A 179 -1.06 32.32 2.93
N ILE A 180 -1.51 33.10 3.91
CA ILE A 180 -2.77 32.89 4.61
C ILE A 180 -3.90 33.55 3.81
N ARG A 181 -4.96 32.79 3.52
CA ARG A 181 -6.19 33.24 2.85
C ARG A 181 -7.39 32.87 3.69
N HIS A 182 -8.44 33.68 3.60
CA HIS A 182 -9.75 33.43 4.18
C HIS A 182 -10.85 33.64 3.11
N TRP A 183 -12.09 33.28 3.41
CA TRP A 183 -13.22 33.34 2.47
C TRP A 183 -13.42 34.72 1.80
N LEU A 184 -13.02 35.82 2.46
CA LEU A 184 -13.07 37.21 1.96
C LEU A 184 -11.79 37.73 1.27
N THR A 185 -10.75 36.89 1.14
CA THR A 185 -9.48 37.27 0.49
C THR A 185 -9.73 37.38 -1.00
N ASN A 186 -9.23 38.45 -1.61
CA ASN A 186 -9.36 38.64 -3.05
C ASN A 186 -8.39 37.67 -3.75
N LEU A 187 -8.92 36.62 -4.39
CA LEU A 187 -8.11 35.65 -5.11
C LEU A 187 -7.85 36.10 -6.54
N THR A 188 -6.67 35.73 -7.03
CA THR A 188 -6.34 35.81 -8.46
C THR A 188 -7.06 34.73 -9.25
N ASP A 189 -7.25 34.96 -10.54
CA ASP A 189 -7.80 33.94 -11.45
C ASP A 189 -6.97 32.66 -11.42
N THR A 190 -5.65 32.77 -11.29
CA THR A 190 -4.74 31.62 -11.16
C THR A 190 -5.05 30.75 -9.95
N GLU A 191 -5.34 31.35 -8.79
CA GLU A 191 -5.68 30.59 -7.57
C GLU A 191 -7.04 29.90 -7.67
N ILE A 192 -8.01 30.55 -8.33
CA ILE A 192 -9.32 29.93 -8.56
C ILE A 192 -9.18 28.78 -9.56
N TRP A 193 -8.48 29.01 -10.68
CA TRP A 193 -8.24 28.02 -11.72
C TRP A 193 -7.44 26.82 -11.23
N TYR A 194 -6.51 27.01 -10.29
CA TYR A 194 -5.80 25.90 -9.65
C TYR A 194 -6.78 24.88 -9.05
N ASN A 195 -7.73 25.36 -8.25
CA ASN A 195 -8.73 24.49 -7.61
C ASN A 195 -9.71 23.89 -8.63
N VAL A 196 -10.11 24.68 -9.63
CA VAL A 196 -10.95 24.19 -10.74
C VAL A 196 -10.25 23.06 -11.50
N HIS A 197 -8.96 23.21 -11.84
CA HIS A 197 -8.17 22.20 -12.55
C HIS A 197 -8.03 20.92 -11.74
N ASP A 198 -7.83 20.99 -10.42
CA ASP A 198 -7.80 19.81 -9.56
C ASP A 198 -9.10 19.01 -9.66
N ASN A 199 -10.25 19.67 -9.64
CA ASN A 199 -11.54 19.02 -9.86
C ASN A 199 -11.68 18.43 -11.27
N GLN A 200 -11.23 19.15 -12.30
CA GLN A 200 -11.28 18.71 -13.69
C GLN A 200 -10.41 17.46 -13.95
N VAL A 201 -9.29 17.31 -13.24
CA VAL A 201 -8.48 16.08 -13.27
C VAL A 201 -9.29 14.91 -12.72
N VAL A 202 -9.98 15.08 -11.58
CA VAL A 202 -10.79 14.02 -10.98
C VAL A 202 -11.95 13.62 -11.89
N THR A 203 -12.72 14.57 -12.42
CA THR A 203 -13.84 14.25 -13.33
C THR A 203 -13.37 13.60 -14.62
N SER A 204 -12.25 14.04 -15.20
CA SER A 204 -11.65 13.38 -16.38
C SER A 204 -11.29 11.93 -16.07
N PHE A 205 -10.66 11.69 -14.93
CA PHE A 205 -10.32 10.35 -14.48
C PHE A 205 -11.57 9.47 -14.30
N ILE A 206 -12.62 9.99 -13.67
CA ILE A 206 -13.87 9.25 -13.48
C ILE A 206 -14.56 9.00 -14.81
N GLN A 207 -14.56 9.95 -15.75
CA GLN A 207 -15.09 9.67 -17.09
C GLN A 207 -14.33 8.51 -17.73
N GLU A 208 -13.01 8.52 -17.76
CA GLU A 208 -12.25 7.42 -18.36
C GLU A 208 -12.62 6.08 -17.72
N LYS A 209 -12.89 6.05 -16.42
CA LYS A 209 -13.41 4.87 -15.75
C LYS A 209 -14.82 4.50 -16.22
N ILE A 210 -15.73 5.45 -16.37
CA ILE A 210 -17.08 5.19 -16.91
C ILE A 210 -16.97 4.58 -18.32
N GLU A 211 -16.10 5.12 -19.17
CA GLU A 211 -15.89 4.63 -20.55
C GLU A 211 -15.26 3.24 -20.59
N ASN A 212 -14.24 3.01 -19.78
CA ASN A 212 -13.52 1.73 -19.74
C ASN A 212 -14.36 0.60 -19.13
N GLU A 213 -15.13 0.88 -18.08
CA GLU A 213 -15.94 -0.13 -17.39
C GLU A 213 -17.36 -0.25 -18.00
N GLY A 214 -17.76 0.72 -18.83
CA GLY A 214 -19.08 0.79 -19.46
C GLY A 214 -20.20 1.14 -18.48
N GLY A 215 -19.92 2.04 -17.52
CA GLY A 215 -20.89 2.54 -16.53
C GLY A 215 -20.27 2.89 -15.17
N ILE A 216 -20.74 3.97 -14.56
CA ILE A 216 -20.31 4.42 -13.22
C ILE A 216 -20.60 3.41 -12.11
N ASP A 217 -21.66 2.60 -12.27
CA ASP A 217 -22.10 1.57 -11.33
C ASP A 217 -21.11 0.39 -11.22
N LYS A 218 -20.23 0.25 -12.22
CA LYS A 218 -19.23 -0.81 -12.30
C LYS A 218 -17.87 -0.38 -11.74
N ILE A 219 -17.70 0.91 -11.43
CA ILE A 219 -16.45 1.41 -10.83
C ILE A 219 -16.39 0.91 -9.37
N PRO A 220 -15.38 0.13 -8.99
CA PRO A 220 -15.23 -0.34 -7.62
C PRO A 220 -14.89 0.81 -6.67
N LEU A 221 -15.03 0.56 -5.37
CA LEU A 221 -14.71 1.57 -4.34
C LEU A 221 -13.20 1.80 -4.13
N THR A 222 -12.36 0.83 -4.52
CA THR A 222 -10.90 0.89 -4.30
C THR A 222 -10.14 0.29 -5.47
N ASN A 223 -8.87 0.66 -5.66
CA ASN A 223 -8.01 0.09 -6.69
C ASN A 223 -7.91 -1.45 -6.58
N THR A 224 -7.75 -1.96 -5.35
CA THR A 224 -7.71 -3.41 -5.10
C THR A 224 -9.03 -4.13 -5.43
N GLY A 225 -10.14 -3.38 -5.48
CA GLY A 225 -11.43 -3.86 -5.95
C GLY A 225 -11.40 -4.35 -7.39
N TYR A 226 -10.63 -3.69 -8.28
CA TYR A 226 -10.47 -4.12 -9.67
C TYR A 226 -9.83 -5.51 -9.76
N VAL A 227 -8.72 -5.72 -9.06
CA VAL A 227 -8.02 -7.01 -9.04
C VAL A 227 -8.94 -8.10 -8.46
N ARG A 228 -9.66 -7.79 -7.38
CA ARG A 228 -10.59 -8.73 -6.76
C ARG A 228 -11.73 -9.11 -7.70
N GLN A 229 -12.31 -8.13 -8.40
CA GLN A 229 -13.37 -8.38 -9.39
C GLN A 229 -12.85 -9.19 -10.56
N TYR A 230 -11.68 -8.83 -11.12
CA TYR A 230 -11.02 -9.54 -12.20
C TYR A 230 -10.77 -11.01 -11.84
N CYS A 231 -10.09 -11.27 -10.72
CA CYS A 231 -9.78 -12.64 -10.29
C CYS A 231 -11.06 -13.43 -9.96
N ARG A 232 -12.07 -12.80 -9.35
CA ARG A 232 -13.38 -13.43 -9.06
C ARG A 232 -14.09 -13.82 -10.35
N GLU A 233 -14.15 -12.91 -11.32
CA GLU A 233 -14.75 -13.17 -12.61
C GLU A 233 -14.03 -14.32 -13.31
N PHE A 234 -12.70 -14.31 -13.33
CA PHE A 234 -11.91 -15.40 -13.87
C PHE A 234 -12.22 -16.74 -13.17
N CYS A 235 -12.34 -16.75 -11.85
CA CYS A 235 -12.72 -17.94 -11.06
C CYS A 235 -14.11 -18.48 -11.41
N PHE A 236 -15.08 -17.59 -11.57
CA PHE A 236 -16.49 -17.92 -11.75
C PHE A 236 -16.87 -18.19 -13.20
N THR A 237 -16.28 -17.49 -14.15
CA THR A 237 -16.67 -17.52 -15.57
C THR A 237 -15.58 -18.09 -16.45
N GLN A 238 -14.32 -18.08 -16.03
CA GLN A 238 -13.16 -18.37 -16.88
C GLN A 238 -13.17 -17.57 -18.20
N MET A 239 -13.68 -16.33 -18.14
CA MET A 239 -13.85 -15.44 -19.30
C MET A 239 -14.73 -16.04 -20.42
N GLN A 240 -15.58 -17.03 -20.09
CA GLN A 240 -16.54 -17.60 -21.03
C GLN A 240 -17.69 -16.61 -21.26
N LYS A 241 -18.27 -16.65 -22.46
CA LYS A 241 -19.43 -15.83 -22.84
C LYS A 241 -20.76 -16.60 -22.81
N ASP A 242 -20.72 -17.92 -22.89
CA ASP A 242 -21.92 -18.76 -22.87
C ASP A 242 -22.49 -18.89 -21.45
N GLU A 243 -23.72 -18.42 -21.24
CA GLU A 243 -24.38 -18.40 -19.94
C GLU A 243 -24.55 -19.79 -19.30
N LYS A 244 -24.80 -20.83 -20.11
CA LYS A 244 -24.97 -22.20 -19.60
C LYS A 244 -23.64 -22.73 -19.08
N ILE A 245 -22.54 -22.43 -19.77
CA ILE A 245 -21.18 -22.80 -19.32
C ILE A 245 -20.84 -22.03 -18.04
N ILE A 246 -21.05 -20.72 -18.02
CA ILE A 246 -20.80 -19.85 -16.85
C ILE A 246 -21.55 -20.37 -15.62
N LYS A 247 -22.83 -20.75 -15.76
CA LYS A 247 -23.64 -21.28 -14.65
C LYS A 247 -23.03 -22.56 -14.06
N LYS A 248 -22.52 -23.47 -14.90
CA LYS A 248 -21.85 -24.70 -14.47
C LYS A 248 -20.51 -24.40 -13.77
N LEU A 249 -19.71 -23.49 -14.32
CA LEU A 249 -18.43 -23.08 -13.74
C LEU A 249 -18.61 -22.44 -12.36
N LYS A 250 -19.56 -21.50 -12.24
CA LYS A 250 -19.95 -20.89 -10.96
C LYS A 250 -20.38 -21.93 -9.93
N ALA A 251 -21.26 -22.86 -10.31
CA ALA A 251 -21.74 -23.90 -9.40
C ALA A 251 -20.58 -24.77 -8.87
N LYS A 252 -19.68 -25.22 -9.75
CA LYS A 252 -18.50 -26.01 -9.38
C LYS A 252 -17.55 -25.24 -8.47
N TYR A 253 -17.32 -23.96 -8.74
CA TYR A 253 -16.45 -23.14 -7.90
C TYR A 253 -17.07 -22.88 -6.52
N HIS A 254 -18.38 -22.61 -6.45
CA HIS A 254 -19.07 -22.45 -5.16
C HIS A 254 -19.09 -23.73 -4.34
N GLU A 255 -19.24 -24.90 -4.97
CA GLU A 255 -19.12 -26.19 -4.29
C GLU A 255 -17.75 -26.33 -3.61
N ARG A 256 -16.67 -26.00 -4.32
CA ARG A 256 -15.32 -25.93 -3.74
C ARG A 256 -15.25 -24.91 -2.59
N MET A 257 -15.77 -23.70 -2.77
CA MET A 257 -15.73 -22.72 -1.69
C MET A 257 -16.56 -23.13 -0.48
N ARG A 258 -17.62 -23.94 -0.63
CA ARG A 258 -18.40 -24.46 0.50
C ARG A 258 -17.66 -25.53 1.31
N SER A 259 -16.69 -26.24 0.71
CA SER A 259 -15.83 -27.17 1.45
C SER A 259 -14.72 -26.45 2.22
N LEU A 260 -14.43 -25.19 1.89
CA LEU A 260 -13.42 -24.33 2.52
C LEU A 260 -14.10 -23.37 3.51
N LYS A 261 -14.34 -23.83 4.74
CA LYS A 261 -14.95 -23.01 5.80
C LYS A 261 -14.05 -22.97 7.02
N ILE A 262 -14.04 -21.82 7.70
CA ILE A 262 -13.49 -21.66 9.04
C ILE A 262 -14.67 -21.82 10.00
N VAL A 263 -14.72 -22.92 10.73
CA VAL A 263 -15.96 -23.34 11.42
C VAL A 263 -16.06 -22.87 12.86
N SER A 264 -15.00 -22.28 13.40
CA SER A 264 -14.95 -21.79 14.79
C SER A 264 -14.07 -20.55 14.93
N GLU A 265 -14.31 -19.76 15.98
CA GLU A 265 -13.49 -18.61 16.35
C GLU A 265 -12.05 -19.05 16.66
N CYS A 266 -11.88 -20.14 17.43
CA CYS A 266 -10.55 -20.69 17.75
C CYS A 266 -9.75 -21.09 16.51
N GLU A 267 -10.40 -21.59 15.44
CA GLU A 267 -9.71 -21.87 14.17
C GLU A 267 -9.25 -20.58 13.48
N TYR A 268 -10.10 -19.54 13.47
CA TYR A 268 -9.73 -18.24 12.92
C TYR A 268 -8.57 -17.62 13.70
N ASP A 269 -8.64 -17.61 15.02
CA ASP A 269 -7.60 -17.07 15.90
C ASP A 269 -6.28 -17.79 15.70
N GLN A 270 -6.31 -19.12 15.61
CA GLN A 270 -5.12 -19.93 15.33
C GLN A 270 -4.46 -19.57 13.98
N LEU A 271 -5.26 -19.44 12.91
CA LEU A 271 -4.77 -19.01 11.61
C LEU A 271 -4.22 -17.57 11.65
N HIS A 272 -4.87 -16.69 12.41
CA HIS A 272 -4.46 -15.30 12.57
C HIS A 272 -3.15 -15.16 13.37
N LEU A 273 -2.98 -15.96 14.43
CA LEU A 273 -1.77 -16.02 15.22
C LEU A 273 -0.59 -16.52 14.37
N ALA A 274 -0.79 -17.59 13.60
CA ALA A 274 0.21 -18.16 12.69
C ALA A 274 0.59 -17.23 11.52
N PHE A 275 -0.30 -16.33 11.11
CA PHE A 275 -0.03 -15.39 10.02
C PHE A 275 1.09 -14.42 10.36
N ALA A 276 2.22 -14.47 9.66
CA ALA A 276 3.26 -13.45 9.71
C ALA A 276 3.46 -12.79 8.34
N GLY A 277 3.98 -11.55 8.30
CA GLY A 277 4.29 -10.85 7.06
C GLY A 277 5.56 -11.37 6.37
N GLY A 278 6.14 -10.54 5.49
CA GLY A 278 7.48 -10.79 4.95
C GLY A 278 8.57 -10.73 6.03
N PHE A 279 9.74 -11.30 5.73
CA PHE A 279 10.92 -11.18 6.59
C PHE A 279 11.77 -9.98 6.15
N THR A 280 12.06 -9.07 7.07
CA THR A 280 12.92 -7.90 6.83
C THR A 280 13.83 -7.73 8.02
N HIS A 281 15.14 -7.80 7.82
CA HIS A 281 16.11 -7.68 8.90
C HIS A 281 17.54 -7.39 8.39
N THR A 282 18.38 -6.86 9.27
CA THR A 282 19.81 -6.61 9.04
C THR A 282 20.61 -7.59 9.87
N ALA A 283 21.58 -8.26 9.25
CA ALA A 283 22.44 -9.20 9.94
C ALA A 283 23.20 -8.51 11.10
N PRO A 284 23.23 -9.09 12.32
CA PRO A 284 23.84 -8.47 13.49
C PRO A 284 25.32 -8.08 13.33
N ASN A 285 26.11 -8.94 12.68
CA ASN A 285 27.53 -8.72 12.42
C ASN A 285 27.79 -7.48 11.55
N TRP A 286 26.88 -7.16 10.63
CA TRP A 286 27.04 -6.08 9.66
C TRP A 286 26.24 -4.82 9.98
N SER A 287 25.39 -4.85 11.01
CA SER A 287 24.58 -3.71 11.42
C SER A 287 25.47 -2.49 11.78
N GLY A 288 25.33 -1.40 11.06
CA GLY A 288 26.14 -0.18 11.25
C GLY A 288 27.54 -0.22 10.63
N VAL A 289 27.89 -1.29 9.89
CA VAL A 289 29.18 -1.40 9.20
C VAL A 289 29.01 -1.03 7.73
N VAL A 290 29.98 -0.29 7.18
CA VAL A 290 30.04 0.03 5.74
C VAL A 290 30.59 -1.18 4.99
N MET A 291 29.79 -1.74 4.08
CA MET A 291 30.19 -2.80 3.17
C MET A 291 30.66 -2.20 1.85
N TYR A 292 31.73 -2.75 1.29
CA TYR A 292 32.20 -2.46 -0.06
C TYR A 292 31.77 -3.59 -1.00
N ASP A 293 31.42 -3.26 -2.24
CA ASP A 293 31.02 -4.23 -3.28
C ASP A 293 29.93 -5.21 -2.82
N CYS A 294 28.84 -4.66 -2.28
CA CYS A 294 27.71 -5.44 -1.78
C CYS A 294 26.80 -5.87 -2.94
N GLY A 295 26.65 -7.17 -3.12
CA GLY A 295 25.79 -7.73 -4.15
C GLY A 295 24.31 -7.78 -3.77
N SER A 296 23.47 -7.78 -4.79
CA SER A 296 22.01 -7.72 -4.64
C SER A 296 21.28 -8.78 -5.49
N GLY A 297 20.27 -9.43 -4.91
CA GLY A 297 19.32 -10.30 -5.61
C GLY A 297 17.87 -10.04 -5.18
N ASP A 298 16.92 -10.29 -6.09
CA ASP A 298 15.48 -10.14 -5.88
C ASP A 298 14.68 -11.31 -6.48
N LEU A 299 13.65 -11.78 -5.77
CA LEU A 299 12.73 -12.83 -6.23
C LEU A 299 11.65 -12.25 -7.14
N ALA A 300 11.64 -12.68 -8.39
CA ALA A 300 10.70 -12.21 -9.40
C ALA A 300 9.23 -12.52 -9.06
N SER A 301 8.53 -11.56 -8.43
CA SER A 301 7.13 -11.70 -7.99
C SER A 301 6.94 -12.84 -6.98
N SER A 302 7.66 -12.77 -5.85
CA SER A 302 7.70 -13.80 -4.79
C SER A 302 6.33 -14.35 -4.37
N TYR A 303 5.41 -13.51 -3.86
CA TYR A 303 4.09 -14.00 -3.43
C TYR A 303 3.24 -14.61 -4.58
N PRO A 304 3.11 -13.95 -5.75
CA PRO A 304 2.44 -14.57 -6.91
C PRO A 304 3.04 -15.91 -7.33
N ALA A 305 4.37 -16.07 -7.31
CA ALA A 305 5.02 -17.33 -7.65
C ALA A 305 4.59 -18.46 -6.70
N VAL A 306 4.61 -18.18 -5.40
CA VAL A 306 4.15 -19.11 -4.35
C VAL A 306 2.70 -19.54 -4.58
N MET A 307 1.81 -18.59 -4.86
CA MET A 307 0.39 -18.87 -5.15
C MET A 307 0.20 -19.78 -6.36
N VAL A 308 1.08 -19.67 -7.35
CA VAL A 308 1.06 -20.50 -8.55
C VAL A 308 1.62 -21.89 -8.28
N MET A 309 2.72 -22.02 -7.54
CA MET A 309 3.53 -23.26 -7.51
C MET A 309 3.43 -24.11 -6.25
N LYS A 310 2.90 -23.58 -5.13
CA LYS A 310 2.82 -24.31 -3.85
C LYS A 310 1.44 -24.91 -3.63
N LYS A 311 1.35 -25.83 -2.66
CA LYS A 311 0.08 -26.40 -2.19
C LYS A 311 -0.40 -25.64 -0.95
N PHE A 312 -1.70 -25.62 -0.75
CA PHE A 312 -2.39 -24.83 0.25
C PHE A 312 -3.52 -25.62 0.92
N PRO A 313 -4.02 -25.17 2.08
CA PRO A 313 -5.24 -25.70 2.67
C PRO A 313 -6.42 -25.73 1.67
N MET A 314 -6.83 -26.93 1.28
CA MET A 314 -7.88 -27.19 0.28
C MET A 314 -9.01 -28.08 0.85
N GLY A 315 -9.29 -27.95 2.15
CA GLY A 315 -10.39 -28.63 2.82
C GLY A 315 -10.73 -28.01 4.16
N ARG A 316 -11.57 -28.69 4.95
CA ARG A 316 -11.87 -28.30 6.33
C ARG A 316 -10.72 -28.66 7.25
N GLY A 317 -10.47 -27.81 8.25
CA GLY A 317 -9.48 -28.07 9.29
C GLY A 317 -9.97 -29.14 10.26
N THR A 318 -9.12 -30.13 10.53
CA THR A 318 -9.35 -31.14 11.57
C THR A 318 -8.43 -30.85 12.75
N PHE A 319 -8.97 -30.84 13.97
CA PHE A 319 -8.25 -30.53 15.21
C PHE A 319 -7.97 -31.80 16.01
N ILE A 320 -6.75 -31.99 16.48
CA ILE A 320 -6.34 -33.15 17.28
C ILE A 320 -5.90 -32.74 18.71
N GLY A 321 -5.64 -31.45 18.98
CA GLY A 321 -5.19 -31.02 20.31
C GLY A 321 -3.71 -31.31 20.51
N GLU A 322 -3.37 -32.22 21.42
CA GLU A 322 -1.98 -32.65 21.65
C GLU A 322 -1.45 -33.45 20.46
N CYS A 323 -0.18 -33.25 20.11
CA CYS A 323 0.48 -33.99 19.05
C CYS A 323 1.98 -34.13 19.30
N THR A 324 2.63 -34.91 18.46
CA THR A 324 4.09 -35.04 18.40
C THR A 324 4.64 -34.44 17.10
N GLU A 325 5.96 -34.29 17.03
CA GLU A 325 6.62 -33.95 15.76
C GLU A 325 6.42 -35.06 14.70
N GLU A 326 6.35 -36.32 15.12
CA GLU A 326 6.09 -37.45 14.22
C GLU A 326 4.73 -37.36 13.56
N ASP A 327 3.69 -36.94 14.30
CA ASP A 327 2.35 -36.72 13.74
C ASP A 327 2.36 -35.62 12.68
N ILE A 328 3.06 -34.52 12.94
CA ILE A 328 3.20 -33.40 12.00
C ILE A 328 3.94 -33.87 10.75
N ASN A 329 5.06 -34.57 10.91
CA ASN A 329 5.85 -35.11 9.80
C ASN A 329 5.05 -36.14 8.98
N TRP A 330 4.24 -36.97 9.63
CA TRP A 330 3.38 -37.91 8.93
C TRP A 330 2.34 -37.16 8.09
N LEU A 331 1.68 -36.16 8.66
CA LEU A 331 0.68 -35.35 7.96
C LEU A 331 1.27 -34.60 6.76
N THR A 332 2.41 -33.94 6.92
CA THR A 332 3.06 -33.21 5.83
C THR A 332 3.48 -34.13 4.69
N ASN A 333 4.04 -35.31 5.01
CA ASN A 333 4.37 -36.35 4.02
C ASN A 333 3.15 -36.94 3.31
N HIS A 334 1.97 -36.89 3.93
CA HIS A 334 0.71 -37.34 3.35
C HIS A 334 -0.13 -36.20 2.74
N SER A 335 0.53 -35.11 2.32
CA SER A 335 -0.11 -33.95 1.66
C SER A 335 -1.14 -33.23 2.54
N PHE A 336 -0.76 -32.88 3.75
CA PHE A 336 -1.53 -31.98 4.62
C PHE A 336 -0.74 -30.73 5.00
N CYS A 337 -1.43 -29.59 5.06
CA CYS A 337 -0.94 -28.35 5.66
C CYS A 337 -1.28 -28.35 7.15
N CYS A 338 -0.37 -27.93 8.02
CA CYS A 338 -0.52 -28.00 9.47
C CYS A 338 -0.30 -26.64 10.13
N VAL A 339 -1.14 -26.32 11.11
CA VAL A 339 -0.92 -25.20 12.02
C VAL A 339 -0.98 -25.72 13.46
N PHE A 340 0.01 -25.35 14.26
CA PHE A 340 0.16 -25.86 15.62
C PHE A 340 0.90 -24.84 16.47
N THR A 341 0.85 -25.03 17.79
CA THR A 341 1.56 -24.22 18.76
C THR A 341 2.74 -25.00 19.29
N ILE A 342 3.93 -24.40 19.26
CA ILE A 342 5.10 -24.97 19.91
C ILE A 342 5.37 -24.22 21.21
N LYS A 343 5.83 -24.95 22.22
CA LYS A 343 6.34 -24.40 23.46
C LYS A 343 7.74 -24.95 23.69
N MET A 344 8.73 -24.07 23.74
CA MET A 344 10.14 -24.42 23.87
C MET A 344 10.72 -23.89 25.18
N LYS A 345 11.68 -24.65 25.75
CA LYS A 345 12.47 -24.27 26.92
C LYS A 345 13.93 -24.11 26.54
N ASN A 346 14.56 -23.06 27.07
CA ASN A 346 15.96 -22.70 26.84
C ASN A 346 16.30 -22.67 25.35
N VAL A 347 15.70 -21.74 24.63
CA VAL A 347 15.91 -21.53 23.19
C VAL A 347 17.19 -20.72 22.98
N TYR A 348 18.07 -21.19 22.10
CA TYR A 348 19.31 -20.51 21.73
C TYR A 348 19.60 -20.66 20.22
N PRO A 349 20.40 -19.75 19.62
CA PRO A 349 20.59 -19.75 18.17
C PRO A 349 21.51 -20.90 17.73
N LYS A 350 21.04 -21.67 16.76
CA LYS A 350 21.84 -22.64 15.99
C LYS A 350 22.50 -21.98 14.79
N PHE A 351 21.72 -21.15 14.08
CA PHE A 351 22.21 -20.30 13.00
C PHE A 351 22.46 -18.91 13.58
N ILE A 352 23.72 -18.57 13.81
CA ILE A 352 24.10 -17.35 14.55
C ILE A 352 23.99 -16.06 13.72
N TRP A 353 23.90 -16.16 12.39
CA TRP A 353 23.94 -15.00 11.51
C TRP A 353 22.60 -14.26 11.41
N GLU A 354 21.48 -14.90 11.81
CA GLU A 354 20.16 -14.28 11.83
C GLU A 354 19.15 -15.04 12.71
N ASN A 355 18.12 -14.35 13.19
CA ASN A 355 17.05 -14.89 14.01
C ASN A 355 15.67 -14.78 13.33
N TYR A 356 14.90 -15.87 13.35
CA TYR A 356 13.61 -15.95 12.65
C TYR A 356 12.43 -15.45 13.48
N ILE A 357 12.30 -15.95 14.71
CA ILE A 357 11.09 -15.79 15.52
C ILE A 357 10.89 -14.32 15.90
N SER A 358 9.72 -13.77 15.63
CA SER A 358 9.38 -12.40 16.01
C SER A 358 8.87 -12.34 17.45
N VAL A 359 9.37 -11.38 18.22
CA VAL A 359 8.95 -11.13 19.61
C VAL A 359 7.45 -10.88 19.69
N SER A 360 6.89 -10.07 18.78
CA SER A 360 5.47 -9.72 18.77
C SER A 360 4.53 -10.88 18.39
N LYS A 361 5.09 -12.00 17.94
CA LYS A 361 4.33 -13.21 17.60
C LYS A 361 4.35 -14.27 18.71
N CYS A 362 5.13 -14.07 19.76
CA CYS A 362 5.17 -14.99 20.88
C CYS A 362 3.92 -14.76 21.75
N SER A 363 3.16 -15.83 22.00
CA SER A 363 2.03 -15.82 22.93
C SER A 363 2.49 -15.92 24.39
N ILE A 364 3.65 -16.55 24.61
CA ILE A 364 4.38 -16.55 25.88
C ILE A 364 5.85 -16.30 25.53
N LEU A 365 6.48 -15.39 26.26
CA LEU A 365 7.91 -15.12 26.16
C LEU A 365 8.44 -14.78 27.55
N SER A 366 9.48 -15.47 27.98
CA SER A 366 10.06 -15.22 29.30
C SER A 366 10.73 -13.84 29.36
N PRO A 367 10.69 -13.12 30.49
CA PRO A 367 11.23 -11.75 30.59
C PRO A 367 12.73 -11.60 30.35
N ASP A 368 13.49 -12.70 30.43
CA ASP A 368 14.93 -12.78 30.22
C ASP A 368 15.33 -12.98 28.75
N TYR A 369 14.37 -12.96 27.81
CA TYR A 369 14.66 -13.11 26.39
C TYR A 369 15.67 -12.06 25.88
N VAL A 370 16.49 -12.47 24.92
CA VAL A 370 17.42 -11.59 24.22
C VAL A 370 16.82 -11.20 22.87
N SER A 371 16.68 -9.88 22.63
CA SER A 371 16.13 -9.37 21.39
C SER A 371 17.20 -8.90 20.40
N ASN A 372 17.19 -9.49 19.22
CA ASN A 372 17.84 -8.98 18.02
C ASN A 372 16.83 -8.13 17.25
N ASN A 373 16.68 -6.85 17.62
CA ASN A 373 15.81 -5.87 16.96
C ASN A 373 14.38 -6.38 16.66
N GLY A 374 13.71 -6.93 17.68
CA GLY A 374 12.35 -7.48 17.55
C GLY A 374 12.30 -8.94 17.10
N ARG A 375 13.45 -9.59 16.89
CA ARG A 375 13.60 -11.05 16.77
C ARG A 375 14.10 -11.65 18.08
N VAL A 376 13.70 -12.88 18.37
CA VAL A 376 14.16 -13.62 19.56
C VAL A 376 15.48 -14.30 19.22
N ALA A 377 16.57 -13.89 19.86
CA ALA A 377 17.85 -14.57 19.77
C ALA A 377 17.90 -15.77 20.72
N SER A 378 17.48 -15.57 21.97
CA SER A 378 17.36 -16.62 22.98
C SER A 378 16.26 -16.30 24.00
N ALA A 379 15.75 -17.32 24.69
CA ALA A 379 14.78 -17.18 25.78
C ALA A 379 14.71 -18.45 26.65
N SER A 380 14.52 -18.32 27.96
CA SER A 380 14.27 -19.47 28.84
C SER A 380 12.94 -20.18 28.54
N GLU A 381 11.92 -19.45 28.09
CA GLU A 381 10.64 -20.01 27.66
C GLU A 381 10.03 -19.20 26.53
N LEU A 382 9.51 -19.91 25.52
CA LEU A 382 8.85 -19.30 24.36
C LEU A 382 7.69 -20.18 23.90
N GLN A 383 6.54 -19.55 23.60
CA GLN A 383 5.39 -20.19 22.95
C GLN A 383 4.94 -19.40 21.72
N ILE A 384 4.79 -20.08 20.59
CA ILE A 384 4.38 -19.47 19.31
C ILE A 384 3.50 -20.43 18.49
N THR A 385 2.51 -19.88 17.80
CA THR A 385 1.69 -20.62 16.82
C THR A 385 2.26 -20.42 15.42
N ILE A 386 2.50 -21.51 14.71
CA ILE A 386 3.24 -21.54 13.44
C ILE A 386 2.62 -22.52 12.44
N THR A 387 2.98 -22.38 11.16
CA THR A 387 2.72 -23.40 10.13
C THR A 387 3.83 -24.45 10.07
N GLU A 388 3.60 -25.55 9.37
CA GLU A 388 4.65 -26.54 9.08
C GLU A 388 5.85 -25.93 8.34
N VAL A 389 5.59 -24.93 7.50
CA VAL A 389 6.61 -24.25 6.68
C VAL A 389 7.51 -23.38 7.56
N ASP A 390 6.92 -22.71 8.55
CA ASP A 390 7.67 -21.94 9.55
C ASP A 390 8.54 -22.87 10.42
N TRP A 391 8.02 -24.05 10.76
CA TRP A 391 8.74 -25.05 11.56
C TRP A 391 10.04 -25.50 10.88
N ASP A 392 10.03 -25.66 9.56
CA ASP A 392 11.22 -26.02 8.80
C ASP A 392 12.34 -24.96 8.87
N ILE A 393 11.98 -23.69 9.02
CA ILE A 393 12.95 -22.60 9.24
C ILE A 393 13.43 -22.62 10.70
N ILE A 394 12.51 -22.74 11.66
CA ILE A 394 12.81 -22.70 13.11
C ILE A 394 13.82 -23.80 13.50
N LYS A 395 13.66 -25.03 12.99
CA LYS A 395 14.59 -26.15 13.23
C LYS A 395 16.02 -25.88 12.75
N LYS A 396 16.18 -25.03 11.74
CA LYS A 396 17.51 -24.62 11.22
C LYS A 396 18.07 -23.44 12.00
N CYS A 397 17.21 -22.56 12.51
CA CYS A 397 17.61 -21.35 13.24
C CYS A 397 17.96 -21.58 14.70
N TYR A 398 17.30 -22.52 15.39
CA TYR A 398 17.36 -22.64 16.85
C TYR A 398 17.66 -24.06 17.31
N GLU A 399 18.16 -24.13 18.53
CA GLU A 399 18.20 -25.31 19.39
C GLU A 399 17.50 -25.00 20.72
N TRP A 400 17.12 -26.05 21.44
CA TRP A 400 16.35 -25.97 22.68
C TRP A 400 16.58 -27.21 23.54
N ASP A 401 16.33 -27.10 24.83
CA ASP A 401 16.44 -28.23 25.77
C ASP A 401 15.22 -29.16 25.69
N SER A 402 14.03 -28.58 25.57
CA SER A 402 12.78 -29.34 25.42
C SER A 402 11.75 -28.58 24.60
N ILE A 403 10.90 -29.32 23.89
CA ILE A 403 9.80 -28.80 23.09
C ILE A 403 8.53 -29.62 23.29
N GLU A 404 7.40 -28.92 23.33
CA GLU A 404 6.06 -29.51 23.33
C GLU A 404 5.27 -28.99 22.14
N PHE A 405 4.44 -29.85 21.54
CA PHE A 405 3.58 -29.51 20.41
C PHE A 405 2.10 -29.62 20.82
N HIS A 406 1.37 -28.53 20.58
CA HIS A 406 0.02 -28.31 21.06
C HIS A 406 -0.89 -27.81 19.95
N ASN A 407 -2.20 -27.96 20.16
CA ASN A 407 -3.25 -27.41 19.33
C ASN A 407 -3.14 -27.76 17.83
N LEU A 408 -2.72 -28.98 17.47
CA LEU A 408 -2.56 -29.34 16.06
C LEU A 408 -3.88 -29.25 15.30
N ARG A 409 -3.85 -28.52 14.20
CA ARG A 409 -4.90 -28.48 13.18
C ARG A 409 -4.30 -28.70 11.81
N PHE A 410 -4.93 -29.55 11.01
CA PHE A 410 -4.42 -29.88 9.67
C PHE A 410 -5.52 -29.82 8.61
N TYR A 411 -5.10 -29.59 7.37
CA TYR A 411 -5.93 -29.38 6.20
C TYR A 411 -5.40 -30.20 5.02
N PRO A 412 -6.26 -30.87 4.23
CA PRO A 412 -5.82 -31.49 2.97
C PRO A 412 -5.12 -30.45 2.09
N ALA A 413 -3.95 -30.77 1.54
CA ALA A 413 -3.15 -29.85 0.75
C ALA A 413 -3.31 -30.10 -0.76
N ASP A 414 -3.61 -29.05 -1.52
CA ASP A 414 -3.64 -29.08 -2.99
C ASP A 414 -3.23 -27.72 -3.57
N TYR A 415 -2.93 -27.67 -4.87
CA TYR A 415 -2.71 -26.42 -5.57
C TYR A 415 -3.96 -25.54 -5.53
N LEU A 416 -3.76 -24.21 -5.60
CA LEU A 416 -4.87 -23.26 -5.73
C LEU A 416 -5.77 -23.62 -6.92
N PRO A 417 -7.06 -23.21 -6.91
CA PRO A 417 -7.96 -23.51 -8.01
C PRO A 417 -7.38 -23.00 -9.34
N ARG A 418 -7.32 -23.88 -10.34
CA ARG A 418 -6.84 -23.58 -11.70
C ARG A 418 -7.19 -22.18 -12.23
N PRO A 419 -8.46 -21.72 -12.20
CA PRO A 419 -8.77 -20.40 -12.76
C PRO A 419 -8.17 -19.25 -11.95
N PHE A 420 -7.92 -19.43 -10.65
CA PHE A 420 -7.21 -18.42 -9.86
C PHE A 420 -5.74 -18.34 -10.26
N ILE A 421 -5.07 -19.49 -10.44
CA ILE A 421 -3.69 -19.56 -10.96
C ILE A 421 -3.58 -18.87 -12.33
N LEU A 422 -4.49 -19.16 -13.26
CA LEU A 422 -4.49 -18.53 -14.58
C LEU A 422 -4.67 -17.01 -14.51
N SER A 423 -5.52 -16.51 -13.60
CA SER A 423 -5.68 -15.06 -13.41
C SER A 423 -4.37 -14.40 -12.93
N ILE A 424 -3.61 -15.06 -12.06
CA ILE A 424 -2.30 -14.57 -11.59
C ILE A 424 -1.28 -14.58 -12.72
N LEU A 425 -1.20 -15.66 -13.50
CA LEU A 425 -0.30 -15.75 -14.66
C LEU A 425 -0.62 -14.69 -15.73
N HIS A 426 -1.90 -14.36 -15.92
CA HIS A 426 -2.30 -13.28 -16.81
C HIS A 426 -1.84 -11.90 -16.29
N LEU A 427 -2.04 -11.61 -15.01
CA LEU A 427 -1.53 -10.38 -14.38
C LEU A 427 0.01 -10.31 -14.47
N PHE A 428 0.70 -11.44 -14.32
CA PHE A 428 2.15 -11.53 -14.48
C PHE A 428 2.62 -11.25 -15.91
N ALA A 429 1.93 -11.78 -16.91
CA ALA A 429 2.21 -11.49 -18.32
C ALA A 429 2.05 -9.99 -18.62
N ASN A 430 0.98 -9.36 -18.13
CA ASN A 430 0.73 -7.94 -18.29
C ASN A 430 1.80 -7.07 -17.60
N LYS A 431 2.29 -7.48 -16.42
CA LYS A 431 3.41 -6.81 -15.74
C LYS A 431 4.69 -6.94 -16.56
N THR A 432 4.94 -8.13 -17.10
CA THR A 432 6.20 -8.45 -17.80
C THR A 432 6.32 -7.73 -19.14
N SER A 433 5.22 -7.55 -19.87
CA SER A 433 5.21 -6.80 -21.13
C SER A 433 5.52 -5.31 -20.96
N LEU A 434 5.29 -4.75 -19.76
CA LEU A 434 5.54 -3.34 -19.41
C LEU A 434 6.92 -3.10 -18.77
N LYS A 435 7.67 -4.14 -18.37
CA LYS A 435 8.96 -3.99 -17.65
C LYS A 435 10.03 -3.41 -18.58
N GLY A 436 10.62 -2.28 -18.20
CA GLY A 436 11.74 -1.65 -18.92
C GLY A 436 11.34 -0.93 -20.21
N VAL A 437 10.07 -0.53 -20.32
CA VAL A 437 9.56 0.25 -21.45
C VAL A 437 9.58 1.73 -21.07
N GLU A 438 10.37 2.51 -21.79
CA GLU A 438 10.51 3.96 -21.57
C GLU A 438 9.14 4.65 -21.68
N GLY A 439 8.78 5.43 -20.67
CA GLY A 439 7.49 6.14 -20.60
C GLY A 439 6.30 5.29 -20.16
N LYS A 440 6.54 4.02 -19.77
CA LYS A 440 5.52 3.09 -19.23
C LYS A 440 5.86 2.57 -17.83
N GLU A 441 6.81 3.22 -17.15
CA GLU A 441 7.25 2.89 -15.79
C GLU A 441 6.08 2.90 -14.82
N THR A 442 5.12 3.79 -15.05
CA THR A 442 4.00 3.97 -14.16
C THR A 442 2.92 2.91 -14.34
N GLU A 443 2.54 2.55 -15.57
CA GLU A 443 1.65 1.42 -15.84
C GLU A 443 2.30 0.10 -15.40
N TYR A 444 3.62 -0.01 -15.51
CA TYR A 444 4.37 -1.11 -14.92
C TYR A 444 4.17 -1.18 -13.40
N MET A 445 4.26 -0.04 -12.69
CA MET A 445 3.99 0.03 -11.25
C MET A 445 2.53 -0.32 -10.90
N VAL A 446 1.55 0.11 -11.71
CA VAL A 446 0.13 -0.30 -11.56
C VAL A 446 0.02 -1.81 -11.66
N SER A 447 0.58 -2.40 -12.72
CA SER A 447 0.54 -3.83 -12.98
C SER A 447 1.27 -4.63 -11.89
N LYS A 448 2.40 -4.10 -11.37
CA LYS A 448 3.13 -4.64 -10.21
C LYS A 448 2.28 -4.62 -8.94
N ASN A 449 1.57 -3.52 -8.67
CA ASN A 449 0.66 -3.43 -7.53
C ASN A 449 -0.54 -4.38 -7.68
N MET A 450 -1.07 -4.51 -8.89
CA MET A 450 -2.21 -5.38 -9.19
C MET A 450 -1.88 -6.85 -8.95
N ILE A 451 -0.74 -7.33 -9.45
CA ILE A 451 -0.33 -8.73 -9.20
C ILE A 451 -0.07 -8.98 -7.72
N ASN A 452 0.56 -8.05 -6.99
CA ASN A 452 0.81 -8.20 -5.56
C ASN A 452 -0.49 -8.15 -4.74
N ALA A 453 -1.50 -7.41 -5.20
CA ALA A 453 -2.82 -7.38 -4.55
C ALA A 453 -3.53 -8.74 -4.57
N SER A 454 -3.15 -9.67 -5.46
CA SER A 454 -3.72 -11.04 -5.51
C SER A 454 -3.51 -11.81 -4.21
N TYR A 455 -2.36 -11.62 -3.54
CA TYR A 455 -2.10 -12.14 -2.21
C TYR A 455 -2.82 -11.32 -1.13
N GLY A 456 -2.75 -9.98 -1.20
CA GLY A 456 -3.34 -9.12 -0.16
C GLY A 456 -4.85 -9.36 0.02
N MET A 457 -5.55 -9.71 -1.07
CA MET A 457 -6.97 -10.08 -1.02
C MET A 457 -7.25 -11.46 -0.41
N SER A 458 -6.29 -12.40 -0.39
CA SER A 458 -6.47 -13.73 0.20
C SER A 458 -6.28 -13.73 1.72
N VAL A 459 -5.50 -12.78 2.27
CA VAL A 459 -5.25 -12.64 3.72
C VAL A 459 -5.96 -11.45 4.36
N THR A 460 -6.94 -10.88 3.65
CA THR A 460 -7.77 -9.80 4.17
C THR A 460 -8.47 -10.26 5.46
N SER A 461 -8.23 -9.57 6.60
CA SER A 461 -8.85 -9.92 7.89
C SER A 461 -10.36 -10.06 7.77
N ILE A 462 -10.88 -11.20 8.24
CA ILE A 462 -12.31 -11.52 8.21
C ILE A 462 -13.04 -10.73 9.29
N VAL A 463 -12.44 -10.71 10.49
CA VAL A 463 -12.94 -10.03 11.68
C VAL A 463 -12.30 -8.65 11.74
N ARG A 464 -13.13 -7.62 11.82
CA ARG A 464 -12.73 -6.22 11.91
C ARG A 464 -13.64 -5.48 12.87
N ASP A 465 -13.07 -4.50 13.55
CA ASP A 465 -13.85 -3.50 14.28
C ASP A 465 -14.71 -2.71 13.29
N LEU A 466 -15.87 -2.26 13.76
CA LEU A 466 -16.76 -1.42 12.98
C LEU A 466 -16.46 0.04 13.31
N TYR A 467 -16.20 0.82 12.26
CA TYR A 467 -16.00 2.26 12.34
C TYR A 467 -17.27 2.94 11.82
N GLU A 468 -18.10 3.39 12.73
CA GLU A 468 -19.36 4.05 12.42
C GLU A 468 -19.22 5.56 12.65
N TYR A 469 -19.78 6.35 11.74
CA TYR A 469 -19.93 7.79 11.97
C TYR A 469 -21.36 8.07 12.41
N SER A 470 -21.48 8.72 13.57
CA SER A 470 -22.73 9.24 14.09
C SER A 470 -22.79 10.76 13.92
N ASN A 471 -23.92 11.26 13.43
CA ASN A 471 -24.16 12.70 13.33
C ASN A 471 -24.10 13.41 14.70
N THR A 472 -24.30 12.71 15.81
CA THR A 472 -24.28 13.29 17.17
C THR A 472 -23.00 13.01 17.93
N ASN A 473 -22.43 11.81 17.77
CA ASN A 473 -21.30 11.32 18.57
C ASN A 473 -20.00 11.20 17.76
N ASP A 474 -19.97 11.72 16.53
CA ASP A 474 -18.82 11.64 15.62
C ASP A 474 -18.43 10.17 15.37
N TRP A 475 -17.14 9.85 15.32
CA TRP A 475 -16.65 8.49 15.15
C TRP A 475 -16.88 7.61 16.38
N LEU A 476 -17.57 6.49 16.17
CA LEU A 476 -17.75 5.41 17.12
C LEU A 476 -17.00 4.17 16.62
N THR A 477 -16.27 3.53 17.53
CA THR A 477 -15.65 2.23 17.26
C THR A 477 -16.33 1.20 18.15
N SER A 478 -16.87 0.15 17.55
CA SER A 478 -17.43 -0.99 18.29
C SER A 478 -16.63 -2.25 18.02
N ASP A 479 -16.49 -3.08 19.06
CA ASP A 479 -15.80 -4.35 18.98
C ASP A 479 -16.40 -5.27 17.92
N ALA A 480 -15.55 -6.08 17.32
CA ALA A 480 -15.94 -7.00 16.27
C ALA A 480 -16.84 -8.14 16.78
N ASP A 481 -18.02 -8.31 16.18
CA ASP A 481 -18.80 -9.54 16.31
C ASP A 481 -18.18 -10.65 15.42
N VAL A 482 -17.33 -11.47 16.05
CA VAL A 482 -16.55 -12.53 15.41
C VAL A 482 -17.46 -13.55 14.73
N ALA A 483 -18.45 -14.08 15.46
CA ALA A 483 -19.37 -15.10 14.98
C ALA A 483 -20.13 -14.64 13.73
N SER A 484 -20.73 -13.44 13.75
CA SER A 484 -21.49 -12.96 12.58
C SER A 484 -20.60 -12.62 11.39
N GLN A 485 -19.37 -12.12 11.61
CA GLN A 485 -18.42 -11.87 10.54
C GLN A 485 -17.92 -13.17 9.90
N LEU A 486 -17.61 -14.20 10.69
CA LEU A 486 -17.24 -15.52 10.18
C LEU A 486 -18.39 -16.19 9.42
N GLN A 487 -19.63 -16.06 9.89
CA GLN A 487 -20.80 -16.56 9.17
C GLN A 487 -20.96 -15.86 7.82
N ARG A 488 -20.92 -14.50 7.81
CA ARG A 488 -20.97 -13.71 6.57
C ARG A 488 -19.86 -14.10 5.59
N TYR A 489 -18.65 -14.32 6.08
CA TYR A 489 -17.54 -14.82 5.28
C TYR A 489 -17.84 -16.20 4.69
N ASN A 490 -18.30 -17.15 5.51
CA ASN A 490 -18.54 -18.53 5.09
C ASN A 490 -19.70 -18.72 4.13
N ASP A 491 -20.74 -17.90 4.26
CA ASP A 491 -21.98 -18.05 3.49
C ASP A 491 -22.05 -17.07 2.30
N SER A 492 -21.07 -16.19 2.14
CA SER A 492 -21.01 -15.26 1.00
C SER A 492 -20.89 -16.00 -0.32
N TYR A 493 -21.90 -15.84 -1.17
CA TYR A 493 -21.91 -16.31 -2.56
C TYR A 493 -20.89 -15.58 -3.45
N GLN A 494 -20.37 -14.44 -3.00
CA GLN A 494 -19.32 -13.68 -3.69
C GLN A 494 -17.91 -14.14 -3.29
N ARG A 495 -17.79 -15.04 -2.30
CA ARG A 495 -16.50 -15.56 -1.84
C ARG A 495 -15.88 -16.48 -2.89
N PHE A 496 -14.66 -16.16 -3.28
CA PHE A 496 -13.83 -16.99 -4.15
C PHE A 496 -12.41 -17.25 -3.57
N LEU A 497 -12.15 -16.76 -2.36
CA LEU A 497 -10.87 -16.88 -1.67
C LEU A 497 -11.04 -17.52 -0.30
N PHE A 498 -10.04 -18.29 0.13
CA PHE A 498 -9.95 -18.86 1.47
C PHE A 498 -8.84 -18.16 2.28
N TYR A 499 -9.13 -17.74 3.52
CA TYR A 499 -8.20 -16.98 4.36
C TYR A 499 -6.91 -17.77 4.66
N GLY A 500 -7.05 -19.09 4.88
CA GLY A 500 -5.91 -19.99 5.06
C GLY A 500 -4.93 -19.97 3.89
N TRP A 501 -5.36 -19.69 2.65
CA TRP A 501 -4.40 -19.56 1.54
C TRP A 501 -3.40 -18.44 1.79
N GLY A 502 -3.86 -17.29 2.27
CA GLY A 502 -3.00 -16.13 2.56
C GLY A 502 -1.95 -16.39 3.64
N VAL A 503 -2.30 -17.16 4.67
CA VAL A 503 -1.38 -17.56 5.75
C VAL A 503 -0.18 -18.32 5.18
N TRP A 504 -0.42 -19.34 4.33
CA TRP A 504 0.64 -20.16 3.73
C TRP A 504 1.41 -19.44 2.62
N VAL A 505 0.81 -18.47 1.91
CA VAL A 505 1.54 -17.69 0.90
C VAL A 505 2.76 -17.01 1.51
N THR A 506 2.59 -16.36 2.67
CA THR A 506 3.69 -15.66 3.33
C THR A 506 4.69 -16.62 3.97
N ALA A 507 4.24 -17.75 4.51
CA ALA A 507 5.12 -18.76 5.08
C ALA A 507 6.07 -19.35 4.03
N HIS A 508 5.55 -19.73 2.86
CA HIS A 508 6.39 -20.20 1.75
C HIS A 508 7.30 -19.11 1.18
N ALA A 509 6.83 -17.86 1.10
CA ALA A 509 7.69 -16.76 0.65
C ALA A 509 8.85 -16.49 1.61
N ARG A 510 8.60 -16.55 2.93
CA ARG A 510 9.66 -16.49 3.94
C ARG A 510 10.62 -17.67 3.78
N HIS A 511 10.13 -18.88 3.60
CA HIS A 511 10.98 -20.05 3.38
C HIS A 511 11.92 -19.87 2.19
N ASN A 512 11.42 -19.39 1.05
CA ASN A 512 12.24 -19.14 -0.14
C ASN A 512 13.35 -18.11 0.10
N LEU A 513 13.05 -17.04 0.84
CA LEU A 513 14.05 -16.04 1.23
C LEU A 513 15.06 -16.62 2.23
N TRP A 514 14.59 -17.40 3.20
CA TRP A 514 15.43 -18.03 4.21
C TRP A 514 16.38 -19.07 3.63
N ASP A 515 16.01 -19.79 2.57
CA ASP A 515 16.94 -20.66 1.85
C ASP A 515 18.18 -19.87 1.36
N ALA A 516 17.99 -18.62 0.90
CA ALA A 516 19.09 -17.75 0.50
C ALA A 516 19.88 -17.20 1.72
N ILE A 517 19.19 -16.87 2.82
CA ILE A 517 19.86 -16.43 4.06
C ILE A 517 20.76 -17.54 4.62
N PHE A 518 20.27 -18.79 4.63
CA PHE A 518 21.05 -19.94 5.06
C PHE A 518 22.26 -20.20 4.18
N GLU A 519 22.11 -20.07 2.86
CA GLU A 519 23.23 -20.18 1.92
C GLU A 519 24.29 -19.11 2.18
N PHE A 520 23.88 -17.84 2.29
CA PHE A 520 24.82 -16.73 2.47
C PHE A 520 25.55 -16.81 3.81
N GLY A 521 24.90 -17.31 4.87
CA GLY A 521 25.53 -17.50 6.17
C GLY A 521 26.19 -16.21 6.68
N ARG A 522 27.52 -16.21 6.82
CA ARG A 522 28.29 -15.05 7.26
C ARG A 522 28.25 -13.88 6.28
N ASP A 523 28.09 -14.16 4.99
CA ASP A 523 28.07 -13.15 3.93
C ASP A 523 26.73 -12.42 3.81
N TYR A 524 25.71 -12.90 4.53
CA TYR A 524 24.40 -12.27 4.57
C TYR A 524 24.47 -10.91 5.26
N VAL A 525 24.03 -9.83 4.60
CA VAL A 525 24.06 -8.45 5.15
C VAL A 525 22.65 -7.95 5.49
N TYR A 526 21.69 -8.11 4.57
CA TYR A 526 20.34 -7.58 4.73
C TYR A 526 19.33 -8.35 3.89
N ALA A 527 18.09 -8.47 4.38
CA ALA A 527 16.97 -8.94 3.58
C ALA A 527 15.75 -8.03 3.74
N ASP A 528 14.97 -7.89 2.68
CA ASP A 528 13.63 -7.30 2.72
C ASP A 528 12.66 -8.06 1.82
N THR A 529 11.81 -8.87 2.45
CA THR A 529 10.66 -9.62 1.91
C THR A 529 10.99 -10.61 0.80
N ASP A 530 11.52 -10.13 -0.31
CA ASP A 530 11.85 -10.83 -1.54
C ASP A 530 13.26 -10.51 -2.05
N SER A 531 14.02 -9.67 -1.35
CA SER A 531 15.39 -9.30 -1.71
C SER A 531 16.42 -9.73 -0.66
N ILE A 532 17.63 -10.05 -1.14
CA ILE A 532 18.80 -10.38 -0.30
C ILE A 532 20.01 -9.56 -0.75
N LYS A 533 20.72 -8.99 0.22
CA LYS A 533 21.98 -8.27 0.04
C LYS A 533 23.08 -9.01 0.80
N GLY A 534 24.25 -9.13 0.19
CA GLY A 534 25.38 -9.82 0.80
C GLY A 534 26.71 -9.46 0.18
N ILE A 535 27.79 -9.84 0.86
CA ILE A 535 29.16 -9.77 0.33
C ILE A 535 29.51 -11.07 -0.39
N ASN A 536 30.64 -11.11 -1.11
CA ASN A 536 31.10 -12.30 -1.84
C ASN A 536 30.02 -12.94 -2.73
N PHE A 537 29.10 -12.13 -3.27
CA PHE A 537 27.86 -12.60 -3.89
C PHE A 537 28.09 -13.62 -5.02
N LYS A 538 29.21 -13.49 -5.74
CA LYS A 538 29.60 -14.41 -6.82
C LYS A 538 29.75 -15.86 -6.35
N ASP A 539 30.22 -16.07 -5.12
CA ASP A 539 30.42 -17.41 -4.55
C ASP A 539 29.07 -18.13 -4.32
N HIS A 540 27.99 -17.36 -4.22
CA HIS A 540 26.61 -17.83 -4.01
C HIS A 540 25.83 -17.99 -5.33
N GLU A 541 26.41 -17.70 -6.50
CA GLU A 541 25.78 -17.90 -7.82
C GLU A 541 25.29 -19.35 -8.09
N PRO A 542 26.00 -20.40 -7.65
CA PRO A 542 25.53 -21.78 -7.80
C PRO A 542 24.18 -22.03 -7.11
N PHE A 543 23.95 -21.45 -5.94
CA PHE A 543 22.68 -21.56 -5.22
C PHE A 543 21.53 -21.01 -6.05
N PHE A 544 21.68 -19.82 -6.63
CA PHE A 544 20.64 -19.20 -7.45
C PHE A 544 20.29 -20.06 -8.67
N THR A 545 21.30 -20.70 -9.28
CA THR A 545 21.09 -21.62 -10.40
C THR A 545 20.28 -22.84 -9.99
N ILE A 546 20.63 -23.48 -8.87
CA ILE A 546 19.94 -24.67 -8.34
C ILE A 546 18.51 -24.31 -7.90
N TYR A 547 18.36 -23.21 -7.18
CA TYR A 547 17.05 -22.71 -6.76
C TYR A 547 16.15 -22.46 -7.96
N ASN A 548 16.64 -21.73 -8.98
CA ASN A 548 15.84 -21.40 -10.16
C ASN A 548 15.42 -22.66 -10.94
N PHE A 549 16.29 -23.68 -11.01
CA PHE A 549 15.96 -24.98 -11.59
C PHE A 549 14.85 -25.72 -10.79
N ASN A 550 14.91 -25.65 -9.46
CA ASN A 550 13.88 -26.24 -8.59
C ASN A 550 12.53 -25.51 -8.72
N ILE A 551 12.54 -24.20 -8.92
CA ILE A 551 11.32 -23.41 -9.21
C ILE A 551 10.72 -23.83 -10.55
N GLU A 552 11.52 -23.93 -11.60
CA GLU A 552 11.07 -24.42 -12.90
C GLU A 552 10.43 -25.81 -12.79
N THR A 553 11.06 -26.72 -12.06
CA THR A 553 10.55 -28.09 -11.85
C THR A 553 9.18 -28.08 -11.15
N GLN A 554 9.02 -27.29 -10.09
CA GLN A 554 7.73 -27.16 -9.38
C GLN A 554 6.64 -26.54 -10.26
N LEU A 555 6.98 -25.51 -11.04
CA LEU A 555 6.05 -24.90 -12.00
C LEU A 555 5.61 -25.91 -13.06
N ARG A 556 6.54 -26.72 -13.60
CA ARG A 556 6.21 -27.79 -14.57
C ARG A 556 5.30 -28.86 -13.97
N GLN A 557 5.52 -29.26 -12.72
CA GLN A 557 4.66 -30.21 -12.01
C GLN A 557 3.24 -29.65 -11.85
N MET A 558 3.11 -28.39 -11.42
CA MET A 558 1.81 -27.73 -11.30
C MET A 558 1.12 -27.58 -12.66
N CYS A 559 1.84 -27.15 -13.70
CA CYS A 559 1.31 -27.04 -15.05
C CYS A 559 0.80 -28.37 -15.58
N LYS A 560 1.52 -29.48 -15.31
CA LYS A 560 1.08 -30.83 -15.63
C LYS A 560 -0.19 -31.21 -14.85
N TYR A 561 -0.25 -30.93 -13.56
CA TYR A 561 -1.41 -31.23 -12.70
C TYR A 561 -2.68 -30.53 -13.21
N TRP A 562 -2.59 -29.26 -13.58
CA TRP A 562 -3.74 -28.47 -14.04
C TRP A 562 -3.95 -28.42 -15.54
N ASN A 563 -3.10 -29.08 -16.34
CA ASN A 563 -3.05 -28.92 -17.79
C ASN A 563 -3.02 -27.43 -18.20
N ILE A 564 -1.99 -26.73 -17.73
CA ILE A 564 -1.68 -25.34 -18.05
C ILE A 564 -0.43 -25.32 -18.93
N ASP A 565 -0.42 -24.46 -19.95
CA ASP A 565 0.76 -24.24 -20.76
C ASP A 565 1.88 -23.60 -19.92
N PHE A 566 3.05 -24.24 -19.88
CA PHE A 566 4.21 -23.75 -19.14
C PHE A 566 4.70 -22.40 -19.64
N GLU A 567 4.46 -22.03 -20.91
CA GLU A 567 4.85 -20.72 -21.43
C GLU A 567 4.19 -19.55 -20.69
N LEU A 568 3.03 -19.76 -20.06
CA LEU A 568 2.38 -18.74 -19.22
C LEU A 568 3.18 -18.41 -17.95
N CYS A 569 4.06 -19.31 -17.49
CA CYS A 569 4.95 -19.08 -16.36
C CYS A 569 6.22 -18.31 -16.75
N GLN A 570 6.48 -18.15 -18.06
CA GLN A 570 7.65 -17.48 -18.61
C GLN A 570 7.32 -16.52 -19.78
N PRO A 571 6.39 -15.56 -19.58
CA PRO A 571 6.02 -14.59 -20.61
C PRO A 571 7.23 -13.83 -21.15
N LYS A 572 7.11 -13.36 -22.39
CA LYS A 572 8.13 -12.55 -23.05
C LYS A 572 7.94 -11.07 -22.70
N THR A 573 9.05 -10.36 -22.50
CA THR A 573 9.09 -8.89 -22.49
C THR A 573 8.79 -8.33 -23.89
N ILE A 574 8.62 -7.01 -24.01
CA ILE A 574 8.47 -6.34 -25.31
C ILE A 574 9.68 -6.61 -26.24
N THR A 575 10.86 -6.82 -25.65
CA THR A 575 12.11 -7.16 -26.35
C THR A 575 12.24 -8.66 -26.68
N GLY A 576 11.23 -9.47 -26.34
CA GLY A 576 11.18 -10.91 -26.63
C GLY A 576 11.89 -11.81 -25.61
N LYS A 577 12.49 -11.25 -24.55
CA LYS A 577 13.19 -12.03 -23.50
C LYS A 577 12.18 -12.73 -22.59
N LYS A 578 12.32 -14.04 -22.42
CA LYS A 578 11.49 -14.81 -21.48
C LYS A 578 11.84 -14.45 -20.02
N LYS A 579 10.83 -14.27 -19.19
CA LYS A 579 10.98 -13.97 -17.76
C LYS A 579 10.13 -14.94 -16.94
N MET A 580 10.79 -15.86 -16.24
CA MET A 580 10.14 -16.85 -15.40
C MET A 580 9.68 -16.23 -14.08
N ILE A 581 8.51 -16.64 -13.58
CA ILE A 581 8.00 -16.24 -12.27
C ILE A 581 8.74 -16.97 -11.14
N GLY A 582 9.04 -16.28 -10.04
CA GLY A 582 9.55 -16.87 -8.79
C GLY A 582 11.05 -17.17 -8.73
N VAL A 583 11.80 -16.87 -9.79
CA VAL A 583 13.26 -17.02 -9.82
C VAL A 583 13.97 -15.85 -9.16
N TRP A 584 15.18 -16.10 -8.65
CA TRP A 584 16.10 -15.04 -8.27
C TRP A 584 16.68 -14.37 -9.52
N GLU A 585 16.57 -13.05 -9.58
CA GLU A 585 17.25 -12.19 -10.55
C GLU A 585 18.35 -11.39 -9.83
N ARG A 586 19.51 -11.23 -10.48
CA ARG A 586 20.53 -10.27 -10.03
C ARG A 586 20.01 -8.85 -10.22
N GLU A 587 20.22 -8.01 -9.22
CA GLU A 587 20.05 -6.56 -9.31
C GLU A 587 21.42 -5.87 -9.41
N ASP A 588 21.42 -4.55 -9.58
CA ASP A 588 22.64 -3.75 -9.57
C ASP A 588 23.36 -3.90 -8.22
N ASP A 589 24.67 -4.15 -8.28
CA ASP A 589 25.52 -4.21 -7.11
C ASP A 589 25.79 -2.78 -6.58
N TYR A 590 26.09 -2.70 -5.29
CA TYR A 590 26.39 -1.44 -4.60
C TYR A 590 27.88 -1.32 -4.36
N LYS A 591 28.44 -0.15 -4.68
CA LYS A 591 29.83 0.18 -4.33
C LYS A 591 29.98 0.30 -2.82
N LEU A 592 29.03 0.98 -2.17
CA LEU A 592 28.94 1.08 -0.71
C LEU A 592 27.53 0.70 -0.26
N PHE A 593 27.41 -0.04 0.83
CA PHE A 593 26.13 -0.36 1.46
C PHE A 593 26.25 -0.35 2.98
N LYS A 594 25.28 0.24 3.68
CA LYS A 594 25.20 0.21 5.14
C LYS A 594 23.76 0.11 5.58
N ALA A 595 23.47 -0.85 6.46
CA ALA A 595 22.16 -1.02 7.08
C ALA A 595 22.31 -1.00 8.60
N ILE A 596 21.32 -0.46 9.30
CA ILE A 596 21.29 -0.43 10.78
C ILE A 596 20.03 -1.10 11.35
N GLY A 597 19.14 -1.57 10.49
CA GLY A 597 17.89 -2.21 10.87
C GLY A 597 16.91 -2.29 9.71
N ALA A 598 15.75 -2.87 9.99
CA ALA A 598 14.68 -3.04 9.01
C ALA A 598 14.29 -1.70 8.37
N LYS A 599 14.38 -1.62 7.03
CA LYS A 599 14.05 -0.44 6.22
C LYS A 599 14.79 0.83 6.66
N ARG A 600 16.05 0.66 7.08
CA ARG A 600 16.99 1.72 7.45
C ARG A 600 18.38 1.39 6.88
N TYR A 601 18.59 1.72 5.61
CA TYR A 601 19.84 1.46 4.90
C TYR A 601 20.16 2.55 3.87
N LEU A 602 21.44 2.77 3.64
CA LEU A 602 22.05 3.74 2.73
C LEU A 602 22.97 2.98 1.77
N TYR A 603 23.02 3.41 0.51
CA TYR A 603 23.85 2.76 -0.50
C TYR A 603 24.28 3.70 -1.62
N GLU A 604 25.43 3.39 -2.20
CA GLU A 604 25.99 4.04 -3.38
C GLU A 604 26.00 3.02 -4.52
N TYR A 605 25.40 3.37 -5.65
CA TYR A 605 25.50 2.57 -6.87
C TYR A 605 26.90 2.64 -7.47
N MET A 606 27.22 1.67 -8.35
CA MET A 606 28.48 1.66 -9.09
C MET A 606 28.70 2.94 -9.95
N ASP A 607 27.63 3.65 -10.32
CA ASP A 607 27.68 4.90 -11.07
C ASP A 607 27.87 6.16 -10.20
N GLY A 608 28.00 6.00 -8.87
CA GLY A 608 28.19 7.10 -7.91
C GLY A 608 26.90 7.75 -7.41
N LYS A 609 25.72 7.24 -7.77
CA LYS A 609 24.45 7.75 -7.23
C LYS A 609 24.22 7.26 -5.80
N LEU A 610 23.90 8.19 -4.91
CA LEU A 610 23.59 7.92 -3.50
C LEU A 610 22.08 7.74 -3.30
N ASN A 611 21.68 6.75 -2.51
CA ASN A 611 20.27 6.57 -2.15
C ASN A 611 20.12 5.91 -0.78
N PHE A 612 18.93 6.02 -0.19
CA PHE A 612 18.61 5.33 1.05
C PHE A 612 17.17 4.84 1.07
N THR A 613 16.90 3.94 2.01
CA THR A 613 15.55 3.61 2.49
C THR A 613 15.51 3.83 3.99
N ILE A 614 14.71 4.81 4.43
CA ILE A 614 14.41 5.11 5.83
C ILE A 614 12.90 5.27 5.90
N SER A 615 12.23 4.36 6.61
CA SER A 615 10.78 4.48 6.80
C SER A 615 10.42 5.78 7.49
N GLY A 616 9.68 6.66 6.80
CA GLY A 616 9.25 7.96 7.30
C GLY A 616 10.04 9.16 6.79
N VAL A 617 11.11 8.97 6.02
CA VAL A 617 11.89 10.05 5.40
C VAL A 617 11.83 9.89 3.88
N ASN A 618 11.37 10.93 3.19
CA ASN A 618 11.34 10.95 1.73
C ASN A 618 12.75 11.24 1.19
N LYS A 619 13.29 10.32 0.39
CA LYS A 619 14.63 10.43 -0.20
C LYS A 619 14.86 11.71 -1.01
N LYS A 620 13.81 12.31 -1.58
CA LYS A 620 13.92 13.60 -2.29
C LYS A 620 14.36 14.74 -1.37
N PHE A 621 14.04 14.67 -0.09
CA PHE A 621 14.41 15.69 0.90
C PHE A 621 15.62 15.24 1.72
N GLY A 622 15.63 13.97 2.14
CA GLY A 622 16.70 13.46 3.00
C GLY A 622 18.06 13.34 2.31
N VAL A 623 18.13 12.97 1.02
CA VAL A 623 19.44 12.82 0.34
C VAL A 623 20.13 14.19 0.19
N PRO A 624 19.46 15.25 -0.30
CA PRO A 624 20.03 16.60 -0.28
C PRO A 624 20.47 17.07 1.10
N TYR A 625 19.69 16.78 2.15
CA TYR A 625 20.07 17.10 3.52
C TYR A 625 21.39 16.42 3.92
N LEU A 626 21.52 15.11 3.72
CA LEU A 626 22.74 14.38 4.05
C LEU A 626 23.97 14.88 3.29
N LEU A 627 23.81 15.18 1.99
CA LEU A 627 24.89 15.73 1.17
C LEU A 627 25.31 17.13 1.64
N THR A 628 24.34 17.96 2.01
CA THR A 628 24.60 19.31 2.51
C THR A 628 25.28 19.29 3.87
N GLU A 629 24.81 18.42 4.77
CA GLU A 629 25.29 18.34 6.15
C GLU A 629 26.67 17.69 6.25
N PHE A 630 26.90 16.59 5.53
CA PHE A 630 28.07 15.74 5.74
C PHE A 630 29.03 15.66 4.55
N ALA A 631 28.64 16.01 3.32
CA ALA A 631 29.55 15.96 2.18
C ALA A 631 30.18 17.32 1.88
N ASN A 632 29.41 18.28 1.35
CA ASN A 632 29.92 19.63 1.09
C ASN A 632 28.78 20.66 0.97
N PRO A 633 28.62 21.58 1.94
CA PRO A 633 27.51 22.53 1.93
C PRO A 633 27.52 23.52 0.77
N ASN A 634 28.66 23.73 0.10
CA ASN A 634 28.78 24.68 -1.02
C ASN A 634 27.94 24.27 -2.24
N TYR A 635 27.56 22.99 -2.35
CA TYR A 635 26.79 22.45 -3.46
C TYR A 635 25.31 22.20 -3.11
N LYS A 636 24.79 22.82 -2.03
CA LYS A 636 23.40 22.63 -1.55
C LYS A 636 22.35 22.74 -2.67
N GLU A 637 22.46 23.74 -3.53
CA GLU A 637 21.49 23.94 -4.62
C GLU A 637 21.62 22.87 -5.72
N LEU A 638 22.85 22.44 -6.02
CA LEU A 638 23.09 21.31 -6.93
C LEU A 638 22.44 20.02 -6.41
N TYR A 639 22.58 19.74 -5.11
CA TYR A 639 21.98 18.55 -4.48
C TYR A 639 20.47 18.58 -4.52
N ARG A 640 19.87 19.75 -4.22
CA ARG A 640 18.43 19.97 -4.29
C ARG A 640 17.91 19.69 -5.70
N LEU A 641 18.56 20.24 -6.73
CA LEU A 641 18.18 20.03 -8.12
C LEU A 641 18.36 18.57 -8.57
N ALA A 642 19.47 17.93 -8.19
CA ALA A 642 19.76 16.55 -8.60
C ALA A 642 18.78 15.52 -8.01
N TYR A 643 18.39 15.65 -6.73
CA TYR A 643 17.56 14.65 -6.04
C TYR A 643 16.13 15.07 -5.74
N ASN A 644 15.79 16.36 -5.84
CA ASN A 644 14.44 16.87 -5.69
C ASN A 644 13.95 17.62 -6.94
N PRO A 645 13.89 16.96 -8.11
CA PRO A 645 13.38 17.58 -9.32
C PRO A 645 11.90 17.93 -9.12
N THR A 646 11.56 19.21 -9.28
CA THR A 646 10.19 19.60 -9.61
C THR A 646 9.89 19.24 -11.06
N PHE A 647 8.61 19.21 -11.44
CA PHE A 647 8.20 18.81 -12.79
C PHE A 647 8.81 19.71 -13.88
N GLU A 648 8.93 21.00 -13.60
CA GLU A 648 9.48 22.01 -14.52
C GLU A 648 11.00 21.90 -14.71
N GLU A 649 11.71 21.22 -13.80
CA GLU A 649 13.17 21.23 -13.72
C GLU A 649 13.82 19.94 -14.24
N THR A 650 13.07 19.04 -14.87
CA THR A 650 13.56 17.68 -15.21
C THR A 650 14.86 17.63 -16.03
N GLU A 651 15.03 18.48 -17.04
CA GLU A 651 16.30 18.56 -17.80
C GLU A 651 17.43 19.16 -16.97
N LYS A 652 17.20 20.28 -16.28
CA LYS A 652 18.18 20.87 -15.35
C LYS A 652 18.60 19.90 -14.25
N SER A 653 17.69 19.03 -13.83
CA SER A 653 17.93 18.03 -12.80
C SER A 653 18.82 16.89 -13.31
N LYS A 654 18.68 16.50 -14.58
CA LYS A 654 19.62 15.57 -15.24
C LYS A 654 21.01 16.20 -15.34
N GLU A 655 21.10 17.45 -15.81
CA GLU A 655 22.37 18.19 -15.86
C GLU A 655 23.01 18.34 -14.47
N ALA A 656 22.20 18.65 -13.44
CA ALA A 656 22.65 18.73 -12.06
C ALA A 656 23.15 17.37 -11.52
N MET A 657 22.47 16.27 -11.87
CA MET A 657 22.92 14.93 -11.53
C MET A 657 24.24 14.60 -12.22
N ASP A 658 24.37 14.87 -13.51
CA ASP A 658 25.62 14.63 -14.25
C ASP A 658 26.79 15.42 -13.66
N LYS A 659 26.55 16.70 -13.31
CA LYS A 659 27.57 17.54 -12.66
C LYS A 659 27.91 17.04 -11.25
N LEU A 660 26.93 16.58 -10.49
CA LEU A 660 27.17 15.96 -9.18
C LEU A 660 28.07 14.73 -9.31
N LEU A 661 27.80 13.86 -10.28
CA LEU A 661 28.60 12.67 -10.52
C LEU A 661 30.01 13.02 -11.01
N GLU A 662 30.18 14.06 -11.82
CA GLU A 662 31.49 14.58 -12.22
C GLU A 662 32.32 15.00 -11.00
N LEU A 663 31.73 15.79 -10.10
CA LEU A 663 32.38 16.25 -8.86
C LEU A 663 32.70 15.09 -7.91
N HIS A 664 31.80 14.12 -7.78
CA HIS A 664 32.03 12.92 -6.98
C HIS A 664 33.19 12.07 -7.55
N ASN A 665 33.20 11.84 -8.86
CA ASN A 665 34.26 11.09 -9.53
C ASN A 665 35.62 11.83 -9.51
N ALA A 666 35.60 13.16 -9.47
CA ALA A 666 36.80 13.99 -9.28
C ALA A 666 37.29 14.00 -7.81
N GLY A 667 36.54 13.43 -6.87
CA GLY A 667 36.87 13.41 -5.44
C GLY A 667 36.55 14.72 -4.70
N GLU A 668 35.85 15.67 -5.33
CA GLU A 668 35.45 16.93 -4.70
C GLU A 668 34.28 16.76 -3.72
N ILE A 669 33.50 15.68 -3.90
CA ILE A 669 32.40 15.28 -3.02
C ILE A 669 32.66 13.83 -2.59
N SER A 670 32.88 13.61 -1.30
CA SER A 670 32.98 12.28 -0.71
C SER A 670 31.70 11.92 0.03
N TYR A 671 31.29 10.65 -0.05
CA TYR A 671 30.17 10.12 0.74
C TYR A 671 30.62 9.45 2.04
N GLU A 672 31.93 9.37 2.31
CA GLU A 672 32.49 8.69 3.48
C GLU A 672 31.88 9.21 4.79
N GLU A 673 31.84 10.53 4.97
CA GLU A 673 31.23 11.16 6.14
C GLU A 673 29.73 10.88 6.24
N ILE A 674 29.00 10.78 5.13
CA ILE A 674 27.57 10.41 5.16
C ILE A 674 27.42 8.99 5.70
N PHE A 675 28.20 8.03 5.18
CA PHE A 675 28.17 6.65 5.65
C PHE A 675 28.62 6.53 7.11
N ASN A 676 29.61 7.30 7.53
CA ASN A 676 30.08 7.35 8.91
C ASN A 676 29.02 7.90 9.86
N ASN A 677 28.24 8.90 9.45
CA ASN A 677 27.18 9.52 10.26
C ASN A 677 25.81 8.83 10.13
N PHE A 678 25.64 7.88 9.21
CA PHE A 678 24.43 7.06 9.09
C PHE A 678 24.32 6.01 10.22
N ASN A 679 24.15 6.47 11.46
CA ASN A 679 24.11 5.64 12.66
C ASN A 679 22.88 5.91 13.53
N ASP A 680 22.73 5.09 14.56
CA ASP A 680 21.81 5.38 15.66
C ASP A 680 22.00 6.82 16.17
N GLY A 681 20.90 7.56 16.29
CA GLY A 681 20.87 8.97 16.70
C GLY A 681 20.83 10.00 15.57
N LEU A 682 20.87 9.60 14.29
CA LEU A 682 20.76 10.55 13.18
C LEU A 682 19.42 11.30 13.20
N TYR A 683 19.49 12.62 13.16
CA TYR A 683 18.35 13.51 13.17
C TYR A 683 18.13 14.11 11.78
N PHE A 684 16.88 14.10 11.33
CA PHE A 684 16.43 14.88 10.17
C PHE A 684 15.48 15.98 10.68
N PRO A 685 15.78 17.26 10.44
CA PRO A 685 14.84 18.34 10.70
C PRO A 685 13.57 18.18 9.86
N ASP A 686 12.53 18.91 10.23
CA ASP A 686 11.20 18.78 9.66
C ASP A 686 11.12 19.10 8.15
N ASP A 687 11.95 20.04 7.68
CA ASP A 687 12.14 20.37 6.26
C ASP A 687 12.91 19.30 5.46
N ALA A 688 13.69 18.45 6.14
CA ALA A 688 14.49 17.38 5.52
C ALA A 688 13.77 16.03 5.42
N THR A 689 12.60 15.86 6.04
CA THR A 689 11.86 14.58 5.99
C THR A 689 10.88 14.49 4.83
N GLY A 690 10.30 15.63 4.42
CA GLY A 690 9.12 15.65 3.56
C GLY A 690 7.87 14.99 4.20
N LYS A 691 7.89 14.74 5.51
CA LYS A 691 6.80 14.10 6.26
C LYS A 691 5.90 15.16 6.86
N GLN A 692 4.59 14.97 6.72
CA GLN A 692 3.56 15.81 7.30
C GLN A 692 2.76 15.03 8.35
N THR A 693 2.47 15.66 9.48
CA THR A 693 1.55 15.17 10.51
C THR A 693 0.20 15.81 10.30
N LEU A 694 -0.85 14.99 10.20
CA LEU A 694 -2.23 15.45 10.14
C LEU A 694 -2.82 15.53 11.56
N THR A 695 -3.33 16.70 11.92
CA THR A 695 -4.02 16.92 13.20
C THR A 695 -5.49 17.22 12.93
N TYR A 696 -6.36 16.35 13.42
CA TYR A 696 -7.81 16.50 13.29
C TYR A 696 -8.36 17.29 14.48
N LYS A 697 -9.25 18.25 14.20
CA LYS A 697 -9.89 19.09 15.21
C LYS A 697 -11.40 18.98 15.06
N ASP A 698 -12.03 18.41 16.09
CA ASP A 698 -13.48 18.21 16.16
C ASP A 698 -14.19 19.31 16.97
N SER A 699 -13.46 20.30 17.49
CA SER A 699 -14.04 21.46 18.17
C SER A 699 -14.35 22.58 17.17
N VAL A 700 -15.37 23.37 17.45
CA VAL A 700 -15.67 24.58 16.69
C VAL A 700 -14.52 25.58 16.86
N LEU A 701 -14.02 26.11 15.75
CA LEU A 701 -13.05 27.20 15.71
C LEU A 701 -13.79 28.50 15.41
N VAL A 702 -13.62 29.48 16.30
CA VAL A 702 -14.00 30.88 16.07
C VAL A 702 -12.77 31.72 16.36
N ASP A 703 -12.22 32.36 15.33
CA ASP A 703 -10.94 33.07 15.46
C ASP A 703 -10.85 34.26 14.50
N GLN A 704 -9.96 35.21 14.82
CA GLN A 704 -9.63 36.33 13.92
C GLN A 704 -8.46 35.91 13.01
N CYS A 705 -8.75 35.71 11.74
CA CYS A 705 -7.75 35.37 10.74
C CYS A 705 -7.41 36.61 9.91
N THR A 706 -6.12 36.95 9.83
CA THR A 706 -5.63 38.03 8.96
C THR A 706 -4.96 37.40 7.75
N ASP A 707 -5.43 37.75 6.55
CA ASP A 707 -4.85 37.27 5.30
C ASP A 707 -3.53 37.98 4.94
N TYR A 708 -2.87 37.50 3.88
CA TYR A 708 -1.62 38.07 3.39
C TYR A 708 -1.75 39.51 2.83
N LEU A 709 -2.97 40.01 2.64
CA LEU A 709 -3.26 41.38 2.22
C LEU A 709 -3.56 42.31 3.42
N GLY A 710 -3.50 41.79 4.65
CA GLY A 710 -3.75 42.53 5.88
C GLY A 710 -5.22 42.69 6.23
N LYS A 711 -6.13 41.98 5.57
CA LYS A 711 -7.56 41.98 5.88
C LYS A 711 -7.83 40.96 6.98
N THR A 712 -8.52 41.39 8.04
CA THR A 712 -8.90 40.51 9.16
C THR A 712 -10.38 40.19 9.11
N VAL A 713 -10.73 38.92 9.31
CA VAL A 713 -12.11 38.45 9.39
C VAL A 713 -12.27 37.46 10.53
N THR A 714 -13.49 37.36 11.04
CA THR A 714 -13.88 36.23 11.89
C THR A 714 -14.11 35.01 11.02
N ILE A 715 -13.35 33.95 11.25
CA ILE A 715 -13.59 32.65 10.63
C ILE A 715 -14.42 31.75 11.55
N TYR A 716 -15.13 30.81 10.95
CA TYR A 716 -15.99 29.88 11.67
C TYR A 716 -15.91 28.49 11.03
N GLU A 717 -15.27 27.53 11.71
CA GLU A 717 -15.14 26.15 11.25
C GLU A 717 -15.71 25.19 12.30
N LEU A 718 -16.69 24.36 11.92
CA LEU A 718 -17.31 23.40 12.86
C LEU A 718 -16.38 22.24 13.25
N SER A 719 -15.48 21.91 12.33
CA SER A 719 -14.38 20.96 12.46
C SER A 719 -13.39 21.24 11.33
N TYR A 720 -12.11 20.93 11.55
CA TYR A 720 -11.06 21.17 10.57
C TYR A 720 -9.90 20.19 10.73
N ILE A 721 -8.96 20.24 9.80
CA ILE A 721 -7.71 19.48 9.81
C ILE A 721 -6.58 20.39 9.36
N HIS A 722 -5.39 20.21 9.94
CA HIS A 722 -4.20 20.91 9.47
C HIS A 722 -3.01 19.96 9.39
N MET A 723 -2.01 20.36 8.59
CA MET A 723 -0.75 19.65 8.44
C MET A 723 0.39 20.42 9.10
N GLU A 724 1.30 19.69 9.75
CA GLU A 724 2.56 20.24 10.24
C GLU A 724 3.74 19.35 9.79
N PRO A 725 4.85 19.95 9.30
CA PRO A 725 6.09 19.23 9.06
C PRO A 725 6.53 18.45 10.31
N GLN A 726 7.14 17.28 10.10
CA GLN A 726 7.58 16.44 11.21
C GLN A 726 9.05 16.07 11.06
N SER A 727 9.84 16.35 12.08
CA SER A 727 11.22 15.86 12.19
C SER A 727 11.26 14.33 12.33
N TYR A 728 12.42 13.74 12.06
CA TYR A 728 12.64 12.31 12.24
C TYR A 728 13.92 12.06 13.04
N TYR A 729 13.83 11.15 14.01
CA TYR A 729 14.98 10.71 14.81
C TYR A 729 15.18 9.22 14.63
N MET A 730 16.32 8.84 14.06
CA MET A 730 16.68 7.46 13.83
C MET A 730 17.17 6.85 15.14
N SER A 731 16.40 5.95 15.74
CA SER A 731 16.75 5.30 17.02
C SER A 731 16.65 3.78 16.96
N GLN A 732 17.65 3.11 17.53
CA GLN A 732 17.70 1.69 17.87
C GLN A 732 17.32 1.52 19.35
N THR A 733 16.74 0.38 19.69
CA THR A 733 16.41 0.12 21.10
C THR A 733 17.67 -0.18 21.90
N TYR A 734 17.67 0.18 23.18
CA TYR A 734 18.81 -0.09 24.07
C TYR A 734 19.15 -1.59 24.14
N GLU A 735 18.12 -2.44 24.13
CA GLU A 735 18.25 -3.90 24.12
C GLU A 735 19.01 -4.38 22.88
N TYR A 736 18.74 -3.80 21.70
CA TYR A 736 19.42 -4.17 20.48
C TYR A 736 20.88 -3.72 20.47
N ILE A 737 21.18 -2.51 20.95
CA ILE A 737 22.56 -2.03 21.08
C ILE A 737 23.35 -2.95 22.03
N ARG A 738 22.76 -3.34 23.15
CA ARG A 738 23.37 -4.28 24.10
C ARG A 738 23.61 -5.65 23.45
N PHE A 739 22.64 -6.15 22.68
CA PHE A 739 22.78 -7.39 21.92
C PHE A 739 23.94 -7.32 20.91
N LEU A 740 24.04 -6.26 20.11
CA LEU A 740 25.12 -6.10 19.12
C LEU A 740 26.51 -6.10 19.76
N ARG A 741 26.66 -5.45 20.92
CA ARG A 741 27.93 -5.46 21.68
C ARG A 741 28.29 -6.88 22.11
N GLY A 742 27.37 -7.56 22.79
CA GLY A 742 27.61 -8.93 23.25
C GLY A 742 27.83 -9.93 22.11
N PHE A 743 27.19 -9.72 20.95
CA PHE A 743 27.40 -10.55 19.76
C PHE A 743 28.81 -10.37 19.18
N ARG A 744 29.28 -9.12 19.04
CA ARG A 744 30.61 -8.81 18.49
C ARG A 744 31.73 -9.35 19.37
N ASP A 745 31.61 -9.11 20.68
CA ASP A 745 32.59 -9.61 21.67
C ASP A 745 32.72 -11.14 21.67
N ALA A 746 31.68 -11.86 21.22
CA ALA A 746 31.67 -13.33 21.13
C ALA A 746 32.06 -13.87 19.74
N SER A 747 32.05 -13.02 18.70
CA SER A 747 32.36 -13.40 17.31
C SER A 747 33.81 -13.14 16.91
N ASP A 748 34.51 -12.27 17.66
CA ASP A 748 35.96 -12.05 17.62
C ASP A 748 36.69 -13.12 18.45
#